data_AF-A0A8J6PCE5-F1
#
_entry.id   AF-A0A8J6PCE5-F1
#
_cell.length_a   1.000
_cell.length_b   1.000
_cell.length_c   1.000
_cell.angle_alpha   90.00
_cell.angle_beta   90.00
_cell.angle_gamma   90.00
#
_symmetry.space_group_name_H-M   'P 1'
#
loop_
_entity.id
_entity.type
_entity.pdbx_description
1 polymer ?
#
loop_
_entity_poly.entity_id
_entity_poly.type
_entity_poly.pdbx_seq_one_letter_code
_entity_poly.pdbx_strand_id
1 'polypeptide(L)'
;MKKIITNLFTGLSFVTTAQVSVYENNNTVRYITTTELNATAPIDGNKIEIGNTGGANFTSNINKSIAACTEVRLKPNTHLKAPATSSNELHLDVVADKLEIFSHSHTDLTQIHALEKFETRVELPLEIAQKIAAYKQNELDTNGLNPFLEWDVSLKIKYTHLSTGYSHFNYGFYYEDYARNMNGGNENMESWGWNLIPNTEGFRVRYAFPELNGLWKIEYELFVKNNLYYSYCPFMVTVIDKNPEDGFVRVADNNRVLQRNNDLFMPIGHNLKWPDSYQKANGDWMYCEYSTEPCESAAFYAYDQQLQDFANSNIDYFRMLLSPGSIDFEFEKMGNYFNRLNYAKEIDKIIEFAEDEDMYVDFNMKVHYNLVDGPVYTFFAWDGSDYTAPGFDEAYGLQQYCYVEELNMNSPIEFFTNAEAKKFYKQKLRYLLSRWGYSTHIAMFELISEINQVGDVVEVFYNFPDDIAPSDTSSWWQYSYTQTTSSPYVSTVSNRVNTYLWQKEMAAYIKHDLQHKQHLLTCSYAGGPGEGDSTFSIPELDLLSVNMYSFGNLNNIVSLQNTVKAVHQLYNKPIIFSESGPLDELTCSGTYSYTQQLWQLAFSGIAGFNYWNADRVAFAAEWAEMNKLKNWISDDPLKQSILLGDWEVGHANGTVRGTPDSYWRKDFNYIYETATYPSTFKHAFGALVNLTDNYYTNNAADSSWCINTWGELNPWLKDRINFDGTLSTNQRLFVKNDLSTNNDPLYLPWGYVEYVSDLVWYDLATFNTISGNWTNYNSAPLSHPTLYVTDETIAVHGNRAVVPFEGQFKEISEQGMAQNESETVQLFTAVENNERLEIVEVRKASIRLEQQPTMYEVYITNVMGQKIYEGTIDLKEQSGIFTERFPAGILIITLINNNEKHTVRWLNL
;
A
#
# COMPACT_ATOMS: atom_id res chain seq x y z
N MET A 1 0.62 0.17 31.57
CA MET A 1 1.08 1.12 32.62
C MET A 1 1.72 2.39 32.05
N LYS A 2 2.15 2.43 30.76
CA LYS A 2 2.54 3.66 30.04
C LYS A 2 1.39 4.68 29.85
N LYS A 3 0.13 4.23 29.65
CA LYS A 3 -1.06 5.06 29.35
C LYS A 3 -1.56 6.06 30.42
N ILE A 4 -0.94 6.16 31.61
CA ILE A 4 -1.43 7.05 32.69
C ILE A 4 -0.41 8.14 33.09
N ILE A 5 0.84 8.08 32.64
CA ILE A 5 1.87 9.05 33.05
C ILE A 5 2.06 10.20 32.04
N THR A 6 1.59 10.06 30.80
CA THR A 6 1.92 11.02 29.72
C THR A 6 1.05 12.28 29.66
N ASN A 7 -0.14 12.31 30.28
CA ASN A 7 -1.08 13.44 30.15
C ASN A 7 -0.81 14.65 31.08
N LEU A 8 0.42 14.83 31.59
CA LEU A 8 0.76 15.95 32.47
C LEU A 8 2.07 16.69 32.12
N PHE A 9 2.67 16.42 30.96
CA PHE A 9 3.87 17.14 30.48
C PHE A 9 3.69 17.68 29.04
N THR A 10 2.59 18.37 28.74
CA THR A 10 2.55 19.31 27.61
C THR A 10 3.20 20.62 28.05
N GLY A 11 4.53 20.64 28.02
CA GLY A 11 5.30 21.82 28.38
C GLY A 11 6.78 21.60 28.12
N LEU A 12 7.24 22.01 26.93
CA LEU A 12 8.64 22.34 26.63
C LEU A 12 9.67 21.33 27.19
N SER A 13 9.73 20.14 26.62
CA SER A 13 10.95 19.33 26.71
C SER A 13 11.63 19.31 25.33
N PHE A 14 12.39 20.37 25.04
CA PHE A 14 13.56 20.22 24.18
C PHE A 14 14.55 19.32 24.93
N VAL A 15 14.32 18.02 24.92
CA VAL A 15 15.43 17.09 25.12
C VAL A 15 16.18 17.13 23.81
N THR A 16 17.06 18.12 23.65
CA THR A 16 18.19 17.96 22.75
C THR A 16 18.93 16.75 23.30
N THR A 17 18.73 15.57 22.72
CA THR A 17 19.62 14.45 22.97
C THR A 17 21.01 15.00 22.70
N ALA A 18 21.84 15.01 23.74
CA ALA A 18 23.18 15.57 23.63
C ALA A 18 23.89 14.84 22.49
N GLN A 19 24.25 15.56 21.43
CA GLN A 19 24.99 14.98 20.31
C GLN A 19 26.34 14.52 20.84
N VAL A 20 26.60 13.22 20.76
CA VAL A 20 27.84 12.61 21.24
C VAL A 20 28.67 12.13 20.06
N SER A 21 29.96 12.42 20.05
CA SER A 21 30.87 11.85 19.05
C SER A 21 30.84 10.31 19.14
N VAL A 22 30.65 9.65 18.01
CA VAL A 22 30.72 8.18 17.91
C VAL A 22 32.13 7.66 18.14
N TYR A 23 33.15 8.52 18.13
CA TYR A 23 34.51 8.10 18.38
C TYR A 23 34.87 8.17 19.85
N GLU A 24 34.42 9.22 20.55
CA GLU A 24 34.68 9.42 21.97
C GLU A 24 33.79 8.56 22.86
N ASN A 25 32.48 8.52 22.58
CA ASN A 25 31.47 7.89 23.44
C ASN A 25 31.17 6.43 23.07
N ASN A 26 31.85 5.90 22.06
CA ASN A 26 31.79 4.49 21.74
C ASN A 26 32.89 3.72 22.49
N ASN A 27 32.49 2.97 23.50
CA ASN A 27 33.40 2.11 24.28
C ASN A 27 33.53 0.70 23.71
N THR A 28 32.90 0.41 22.57
CA THR A 28 33.04 -0.87 21.90
C THR A 28 34.47 -1.06 21.40
N VAL A 29 35.15 -2.05 21.97
CA VAL A 29 36.54 -2.40 21.62
C VAL A 29 36.53 -3.60 20.68
N ARG A 30 37.22 -3.49 19.54
CA ARG A 30 37.49 -4.62 18.66
C ARG A 30 38.70 -5.40 19.18
N TYR A 31 38.44 -6.61 19.67
CA TYR A 31 39.49 -7.51 20.14
C TYR A 31 40.09 -8.30 18.98
N ILE A 32 41.40 -8.20 18.81
CA ILE A 32 42.13 -8.87 17.72
C ILE A 32 42.76 -10.17 18.21
N THR A 33 42.38 -11.26 17.56
CA THR A 33 42.96 -12.58 17.82
C THR A 33 44.32 -12.75 17.15
N THR A 34 45.15 -13.68 17.64
CA THR A 34 46.40 -14.07 16.96
C THR A 34 46.18 -14.49 15.50
N THR A 35 45.07 -15.19 15.21
CA THR A 35 44.73 -15.62 13.85
C THR A 35 44.50 -14.41 12.94
N GLU A 36 43.69 -13.44 13.38
CA GLU A 36 43.38 -12.23 12.62
C GLU A 36 44.59 -11.31 12.46
N LEU A 37 45.42 -11.21 13.51
CA LEU A 37 46.68 -10.47 13.49
C LEU A 37 47.64 -10.98 12.40
N ASN A 38 47.64 -12.29 12.14
CA ASN A 38 48.49 -12.92 11.11
C ASN A 38 47.79 -13.08 9.74
N ALA A 39 46.51 -12.73 9.61
CA ALA A 39 45.78 -12.76 8.35
C ALA A 39 46.20 -11.60 7.42
N THR A 40 46.01 -11.78 6.10
CA THR A 40 46.38 -10.78 5.09
C THR A 40 45.48 -9.54 5.07
N ALA A 41 44.24 -9.65 5.56
CA ALA A 41 43.30 -8.52 5.57
C ALA A 41 43.77 -7.39 6.50
N PRO A 42 43.63 -6.11 6.13
CA PRO A 42 43.89 -4.99 7.04
C PRO A 42 42.92 -5.02 8.23
N ILE A 43 43.32 -4.39 9.33
CA ILE A 43 42.48 -4.29 10.53
C ILE A 43 42.22 -2.82 10.81
N ASP A 44 40.95 -2.48 10.96
CA ASP A 44 40.51 -1.12 11.26
C ASP A 44 39.35 -1.07 12.25
N GLY A 45 39.10 0.10 12.84
CA GLY A 45 37.99 0.31 13.75
C GLY A 45 38.21 1.51 14.66
N ASN A 46 37.27 1.79 15.55
CA ASN A 46 37.41 2.94 16.43
C ASN A 46 38.48 2.72 17.52
N LYS A 47 38.25 1.71 18.39
CA LYS A 47 39.17 1.29 19.45
C LYS A 47 39.58 -0.16 19.20
N ILE A 48 40.88 -0.42 19.11
CA ILE A 48 41.43 -1.75 18.81
C ILE A 48 42.27 -2.22 19.98
N GLU A 49 42.08 -3.46 20.40
CA GLU A 49 42.90 -4.09 21.43
C GLU A 49 43.54 -5.39 20.90
N ILE A 50 44.87 -5.47 21.00
CA ILE A 50 45.67 -6.60 20.50
C ILE A 50 46.15 -7.44 21.68
N GLY A 51 45.75 -8.71 21.66
CA GLY A 51 46.03 -9.68 22.72
C GLY A 51 44.81 -9.92 23.60
N ASN A 52 44.48 -11.19 23.85
CA ASN A 52 43.49 -11.59 24.85
C ASN A 52 44.20 -11.96 26.18
N THR A 53 43.51 -12.54 27.15
CA THR A 53 44.09 -13.01 28.44
C THR A 53 45.31 -13.94 28.31
N GLY A 54 45.56 -14.55 27.15
CA GLY A 54 46.75 -15.37 26.85
C GLY A 54 47.87 -14.70 26.04
N GLY A 55 47.78 -13.39 25.74
CA GLY A 55 48.70 -12.68 24.83
C GLY A 55 48.33 -12.84 23.35
N ALA A 56 49.09 -12.20 22.45
CA ALA A 56 49.00 -12.36 20.98
C ALA A 56 50.39 -12.34 20.34
N ASN A 57 50.59 -13.15 19.29
CA ASN A 57 51.86 -13.26 18.59
C ASN A 57 51.72 -12.89 17.10
N PHE A 58 52.30 -11.79 16.66
CA PHE A 58 52.50 -11.55 15.23
C PHE A 58 53.78 -12.26 14.78
N THR A 59 53.64 -13.28 13.94
CA THR A 59 54.75 -14.12 13.43
C THR A 59 54.71 -14.27 11.92
N SER A 60 53.89 -13.49 11.24
CA SER A 60 53.63 -13.57 9.81
C SER A 60 54.70 -12.85 8.98
N ASN A 61 54.95 -13.34 7.77
CA ASN A 61 55.85 -12.72 6.79
C ASN A 61 55.07 -11.75 5.86
N ILE A 62 54.12 -10.98 6.40
CA ILE A 62 53.29 -10.05 5.61
C ILE A 62 53.49 -8.61 6.09
N ASN A 63 53.32 -7.65 5.18
CA ASN A 63 53.04 -6.28 5.59
C ASN A 63 51.65 -6.24 6.22
N LYS A 64 51.53 -5.63 7.40
CA LYS A 64 50.27 -5.51 8.12
C LYS A 64 50.10 -4.07 8.58
N SER A 65 48.92 -3.51 8.33
CA SER A 65 48.51 -2.23 8.92
C SER A 65 47.30 -2.47 9.82
N ILE A 66 47.34 -1.84 10.99
CA ILE A 66 46.25 -1.80 11.96
C ILE A 66 45.99 -0.32 12.23
N ALA A 67 44.83 0.17 11.80
CA ALA A 67 44.47 1.58 11.92
C ALA A 67 43.28 1.75 12.88
N ALA A 68 43.44 2.52 13.94
CA ALA A 68 42.36 2.88 14.84
C ALA A 68 42.00 4.36 14.75
N CYS A 69 40.74 4.70 14.98
CA CYS A 69 40.27 6.08 14.95
C CYS A 69 40.57 6.84 16.25
N THR A 70 40.74 6.13 17.37
CA THR A 70 41.04 6.75 18.68
C THR A 70 42.16 6.07 19.43
N GLU A 71 42.17 4.73 19.48
CA GLU A 71 43.12 4.00 20.34
C GLU A 71 43.50 2.64 19.75
N VAL A 72 44.80 2.33 19.73
CA VAL A 72 45.33 0.96 19.64
C VAL A 72 45.98 0.60 20.97
N ARG A 73 45.45 -0.41 21.66
CA ARG A 73 45.99 -0.90 22.93
C ARG A 73 46.66 -2.27 22.77
N LEU A 74 47.85 -2.42 23.33
CA LEU A 74 48.55 -3.70 23.42
C LEU A 74 48.39 -4.27 24.84
N LYS A 75 47.82 -5.47 24.96
CA LYS A 75 47.76 -6.17 26.26
C LYS A 75 49.13 -6.69 26.70
N PRO A 76 49.33 -6.94 28.01
CA PRO A 76 50.50 -7.65 28.49
C PRO A 76 50.68 -8.99 27.77
N ASN A 77 51.94 -9.37 27.50
CA ASN A 77 52.33 -10.57 26.74
C ASN A 77 51.96 -10.56 25.25
N THR A 78 51.69 -9.39 24.65
CA THR A 78 51.64 -9.24 23.19
C THR A 78 53.06 -9.19 22.62
N HIS A 79 53.43 -10.18 21.81
CA HIS A 79 54.72 -10.27 21.13
C HIS A 79 54.57 -9.94 19.64
N LEU A 80 55.18 -8.84 19.22
CA LEU A 80 55.24 -8.43 17.82
C LEU A 80 56.65 -8.77 17.30
N LYS A 81 56.81 -9.95 16.68
CA LYS A 81 58.12 -10.43 16.21
C LYS A 81 58.08 -10.73 14.72
N ALA A 82 58.64 -9.81 13.93
CA ALA A 82 58.87 -10.05 12.52
C ALA A 82 59.89 -11.20 12.31
N PRO A 83 59.73 -12.05 11.28
CA PRO A 83 60.72 -13.04 10.89
C PRO A 83 62.03 -12.35 10.47
N ALA A 84 63.17 -12.89 10.92
CA ALA A 84 64.49 -12.27 10.79
C ALA A 84 65.01 -12.06 9.34
N THR A 85 64.25 -12.45 8.31
CA THR A 85 64.68 -12.49 6.91
C THR A 85 63.78 -11.69 5.95
N SER A 86 62.81 -10.92 6.44
CA SER A 86 61.87 -10.18 5.57
C SER A 86 61.84 -8.68 5.85
N SER A 87 61.77 -7.88 4.79
CA SER A 87 61.56 -6.42 4.81
C SER A 87 60.12 -6.01 5.13
N ASN A 88 59.40 -6.83 5.90
CA ASN A 88 57.98 -6.63 6.14
C ASN A 88 57.74 -5.77 7.38
N GLU A 89 56.74 -4.91 7.32
CA GLU A 89 56.44 -3.91 8.35
C GLU A 89 55.06 -4.17 9.00
N LEU A 90 54.97 -3.93 10.30
CA LEU A 90 53.72 -3.81 11.04
C LEU A 90 53.53 -2.33 11.40
N HIS A 91 52.51 -1.71 10.82
CA HIS A 91 52.10 -0.33 11.10
C HIS A 91 50.92 -0.33 12.06
N LEU A 92 51.05 0.43 13.15
CA LEU A 92 49.99 0.68 14.13
C LEU A 92 49.68 2.17 14.09
N ASP A 93 48.56 2.52 13.46
CA ASP A 93 48.20 3.90 13.15
C ASP A 93 47.01 4.35 14.00
N VAL A 94 47.09 5.55 14.57
CA VAL A 94 45.94 6.24 15.15
C VAL A 94 45.68 7.48 14.31
N VAL A 95 44.46 7.61 13.78
CA VAL A 95 44.10 8.73 12.90
C VAL A 95 44.15 10.04 13.69
N ALA A 96 44.98 10.99 13.26
CA ALA A 96 45.23 12.24 13.96
C ALA A 96 44.13 13.30 13.73
N ASP A 97 43.66 13.44 12.49
CA ASP A 97 42.61 14.38 12.08
C ASP A 97 41.48 13.60 11.40
N LYS A 98 40.28 13.66 11.96
CA LYS A 98 39.07 13.03 11.41
C LYS A 98 37.91 14.01 11.46
N LEU A 99 37.04 13.95 10.47
CA LEU A 99 35.72 14.58 10.56
C LEU A 99 34.84 13.79 11.53
N GLU A 100 34.02 14.49 12.28
CA GLU A 100 33.20 13.89 13.32
C GLU A 100 31.91 13.27 12.76
N ILE A 101 31.48 12.20 13.43
CA ILE A 101 30.15 11.63 13.30
C ILE A 101 29.54 11.68 14.69
N PHE A 102 28.32 12.23 14.79
CA PHE A 102 27.61 12.37 16.05
C PHE A 102 26.42 11.41 16.09
N SER A 103 26.25 10.66 17.17
CA SER A 103 24.99 9.96 17.39
C SER A 103 23.92 10.93 17.89
N HIS A 104 22.72 10.80 17.35
CA HIS A 104 21.56 11.61 17.72
C HIS A 104 20.51 10.81 18.50
N SER A 105 20.38 9.52 18.19
CA SER A 105 19.45 8.61 18.87
C SER A 105 19.99 8.04 20.20
N HIS A 106 21.32 7.92 20.35
CA HIS A 106 21.93 7.13 21.42
C HIS A 106 23.09 7.88 22.07
N THR A 107 23.13 7.91 23.40
CA THR A 107 24.28 8.42 24.15
C THR A 107 25.33 7.34 24.46
N ASP A 108 24.91 6.07 24.52
CA ASP A 108 25.76 4.90 24.68
C ASP A 108 25.66 4.02 23.42
N LEU A 109 26.81 3.74 22.81
CA LEU A 109 26.91 2.97 21.56
C LEU A 109 27.48 1.57 21.78
N THR A 110 27.55 1.11 23.04
CA THR A 110 28.06 -0.22 23.37
C THR A 110 27.12 -1.33 22.95
N GLN A 111 25.82 -1.11 23.12
CA GLN A 111 24.74 -2.03 22.75
C GLN A 111 23.59 -1.26 22.10
N ILE A 112 23.10 -1.76 20.97
CA ILE A 112 21.95 -1.21 20.24
C ILE A 112 21.00 -2.38 19.97
N HIS A 113 19.71 -2.21 20.20
CA HIS A 113 18.76 -3.27 19.89
C HIS A 113 18.60 -3.42 18.37
N ALA A 114 18.46 -4.65 17.88
CA ALA A 114 18.04 -4.86 16.50
C ALA A 114 16.67 -4.19 16.27
N LEU A 115 16.43 -3.72 15.05
CA LEU A 115 15.23 -2.98 14.61
C LEU A 115 15.00 -1.60 15.27
N GLU A 116 15.76 -1.23 16.29
CA GLU A 116 15.73 0.10 16.89
C GLU A 116 16.31 1.17 15.94
N LYS A 117 15.76 2.39 16.00
CA LYS A 117 16.28 3.54 15.26
C LYS A 117 17.70 3.90 15.70
N PHE A 118 18.66 3.65 14.82
CA PHE A 118 20.01 4.19 14.92
C PHE A 118 20.16 5.41 14.01
N GLU A 119 20.30 6.60 14.61
CA GLU A 119 20.45 7.87 13.91
C GLU A 119 21.78 8.56 14.21
N THR A 120 22.47 8.98 13.14
CA THR A 120 23.71 9.78 13.21
C THR A 120 23.64 11.03 12.35
N ARG A 121 24.49 12.01 12.68
CA ARG A 121 24.81 13.19 11.89
C ARG A 121 26.26 13.13 11.46
N VAL A 122 26.55 13.60 10.25
CA VAL A 122 27.92 13.67 9.74
C VAL A 122 28.37 15.13 9.63
N GLU A 123 29.57 15.41 10.15
CA GLU A 123 30.28 16.66 9.88
C GLU A 123 30.83 16.63 8.44
N LEU A 124 30.44 17.62 7.64
CA LEU A 124 30.93 17.75 6.27
C LEU A 124 32.25 18.53 6.24
N PRO A 125 33.15 18.24 5.28
CA PRO A 125 34.26 19.13 4.97
C PRO A 125 33.74 20.55 4.67
N LEU A 126 34.39 21.57 5.24
CA LEU A 126 33.93 22.97 5.17
C LEU A 126 33.66 23.43 3.73
N GLU A 127 34.52 23.05 2.78
CA GLU A 127 34.35 23.37 1.36
C GLU A 127 33.02 22.81 0.78
N ILE A 128 32.66 21.59 1.16
CA ILE A 128 31.43 20.94 0.68
C ILE A 128 30.21 21.63 1.29
N ALA A 129 30.24 21.92 2.60
CA ALA A 129 29.17 22.66 3.27
C ALA A 129 28.95 24.05 2.63
N GLN A 130 30.03 24.76 2.30
CA GLN A 130 29.96 26.07 1.64
C GLN A 130 29.35 25.99 0.23
N LYS A 131 29.68 24.95 -0.55
CA LYS A 131 29.09 24.75 -1.89
C LYS A 131 27.61 24.37 -1.84
N ILE A 132 27.19 23.60 -0.84
CA ILE A 132 25.76 23.33 -0.61
C ILE A 132 25.03 24.63 -0.25
N ALA A 133 25.61 25.44 0.65
CA ALA A 133 25.04 26.74 1.01
C ALA A 133 24.95 27.70 -0.21
N ALA A 134 25.94 27.68 -1.10
CA ALA A 134 25.90 28.45 -2.35
C ALA A 134 24.76 28.01 -3.27
N TYR A 135 24.58 26.69 -3.45
CA TYR A 135 23.46 26.14 -4.23
C TYR A 135 22.09 26.50 -3.62
N LYS A 136 21.95 26.42 -2.28
CA LYS A 136 20.73 26.84 -1.58
C LYS A 136 20.41 28.32 -1.80
N GLN A 137 21.42 29.18 -1.85
CA GLN A 137 21.22 30.62 -2.10
C GLN A 137 20.90 30.91 -3.57
N ASN A 138 21.49 30.16 -4.50
CA ASN A 138 21.29 30.29 -5.93
C ASN A 138 21.50 28.94 -6.62
N GLU A 139 20.41 28.33 -7.07
CA GLU A 139 20.44 27.02 -7.74
C GLU A 139 21.25 27.02 -9.05
N LEU A 140 21.44 28.20 -9.66
CA LEU A 140 22.22 28.39 -10.87
C LEU A 140 23.72 28.62 -10.59
N ASP A 141 24.15 28.58 -9.32
CA ASP A 141 25.56 28.69 -8.98
C ASP A 141 26.34 27.50 -9.55
N THR A 142 27.27 27.78 -10.47
CA THR A 142 28.08 26.76 -11.14
C THR A 142 29.09 26.07 -10.23
N ASN A 143 29.36 26.64 -9.05
CA ASN A 143 30.16 26.02 -7.99
C ASN A 143 29.29 25.37 -6.90
N GLY A 144 27.97 25.54 -6.97
CA GLY A 144 27.00 24.95 -6.06
C GLY A 144 26.96 23.42 -6.14
N LEU A 145 26.60 22.79 -5.03
CA LEU A 145 26.34 21.35 -4.96
C LEU A 145 24.91 21.10 -4.47
N ASN A 146 24.11 20.40 -5.27
CA ASN A 146 22.79 19.95 -4.84
C ASN A 146 22.95 18.73 -3.91
N PRO A 147 22.54 18.81 -2.63
CA PRO A 147 22.76 17.71 -1.68
C PRO A 147 21.73 16.57 -1.79
N PHE A 148 20.72 16.70 -2.64
CA PHE A 148 19.64 15.72 -2.82
C PHE A 148 19.92 14.72 -3.94
N LEU A 149 20.85 15.04 -4.86
CA LEU A 149 21.16 14.25 -6.04
C LEU A 149 22.48 13.49 -5.85
N GLU A 150 22.48 12.16 -6.07
CA GLU A 150 23.67 11.33 -5.80
C GLU A 150 24.86 11.67 -6.69
N TRP A 151 24.56 12.15 -7.90
CA TRP A 151 25.59 12.57 -8.83
C TRP A 151 26.22 13.91 -8.47
N ASP A 152 25.71 14.61 -7.46
CA ASP A 152 26.29 15.82 -6.91
C ASP A 152 26.92 15.56 -5.55
N VAL A 153 26.14 15.11 -4.57
CA VAL A 153 26.61 14.72 -3.24
C VAL A 153 25.88 13.46 -2.79
N SER A 154 26.63 12.44 -2.39
CA SER A 154 26.06 11.22 -1.82
C SER A 154 26.86 10.78 -0.60
N LEU A 155 26.16 10.48 0.49
CA LEU A 155 26.74 9.85 1.66
C LEU A 155 26.30 8.38 1.67
N LYS A 156 27.23 7.46 1.44
CA LYS A 156 26.97 6.02 1.45
C LYS A 156 27.51 5.41 2.74
N ILE A 157 26.73 4.52 3.33
CA ILE A 157 27.06 3.87 4.61
C ILE A 157 27.00 2.38 4.43
N LYS A 158 28.08 1.69 4.78
CA LYS A 158 28.16 0.24 4.76
C LYS A 158 28.18 -0.32 6.18
N TYR A 159 27.32 -1.29 6.42
CA TYR A 159 27.20 -2.04 7.66
C TYR A 159 27.70 -3.45 7.41
N THR A 160 28.65 -3.93 8.20
CA THR A 160 29.22 -5.28 8.05
C THR A 160 29.20 -6.01 9.39
N HIS A 161 28.48 -7.13 9.46
CA HIS A 161 28.50 -8.01 10.61
C HIS A 161 29.78 -8.84 10.62
N LEU A 162 30.63 -8.66 11.63
CA LEU A 162 32.01 -9.18 11.59
C LEU A 162 32.11 -10.70 11.67
N SER A 163 31.16 -11.38 12.32
CA SER A 163 31.24 -12.83 12.49
C SER A 163 30.70 -13.61 11.28
N THR A 164 29.66 -13.10 10.60
CA THR A 164 29.07 -13.77 9.43
C THR A 164 29.59 -13.22 8.10
N GLY A 165 30.16 -12.00 8.10
CA GLY A 165 30.53 -11.28 6.88
C GLY A 165 29.33 -10.73 6.11
N TYR A 166 28.11 -10.83 6.65
CA TYR A 166 26.93 -10.21 6.04
C TYR A 166 27.14 -8.69 5.98
N SER A 167 26.85 -8.10 4.82
CA SER A 167 26.97 -6.66 4.62
C SER A 167 25.76 -6.10 3.90
N HIS A 168 25.38 -4.89 4.30
CA HIS A 168 24.31 -4.10 3.70
C HIS A 168 24.79 -2.65 3.56
N PHE A 169 24.21 -1.89 2.63
CA PHE A 169 24.45 -0.45 2.59
C PHE A 169 23.16 0.34 2.65
N ASN A 170 23.27 1.55 3.19
CA ASN A 170 22.24 2.57 3.18
C ASN A 170 22.82 3.90 2.70
N TYR A 171 21.96 4.88 2.47
CA TYR A 171 22.35 6.25 2.13
C TYR A 171 21.95 7.23 3.23
N GLY A 172 22.72 8.29 3.35
CA GLY A 172 22.33 9.47 4.12
C GLY A 172 21.44 10.40 3.30
N PHE A 173 20.72 11.26 4.01
CA PHE A 173 19.87 12.29 3.42
C PHE A 173 20.21 13.66 4.01
N TYR A 174 20.10 14.70 3.19
CA TYR A 174 20.28 16.07 3.66
C TYR A 174 19.07 16.53 4.47
N TYR A 175 19.33 17.17 5.60
CA TYR A 175 18.34 17.49 6.61
C TYR A 175 18.51 18.94 7.09
N GLU A 176 17.37 19.58 7.35
CA GLU A 176 17.24 20.81 8.13
C GLU A 176 16.04 20.64 9.05
N ASP A 177 16.15 21.11 10.28
CA ASP A 177 15.08 20.98 11.28
C ASP A 177 14.21 22.23 11.33
N TYR A 178 12.94 22.03 11.62
CA TYR A 178 11.93 23.09 11.65
C TYR A 178 11.00 22.91 12.85
N ALA A 179 10.73 24.03 13.52
CA ALA A 179 9.70 24.12 14.55
C ALA A 179 8.49 24.89 14.00
N ARG A 180 7.27 24.42 14.28
CA ARG A 180 6.06 25.19 13.98
C ARG A 180 6.05 26.47 14.79
N ASN A 181 5.70 27.57 14.14
CA ASN A 181 5.52 28.87 14.74
C ASN A 181 4.03 29.10 15.01
N MET A 182 3.61 28.95 16.26
CA MET A 182 2.20 29.09 16.69
C MET A 182 1.93 30.47 17.34
N ASN A 183 2.57 31.52 16.82
CA ASN A 183 2.41 32.87 17.34
C ASN A 183 0.93 33.32 17.28
N GLY A 184 0.47 34.02 18.32
CA GLY A 184 -0.90 34.51 18.40
C GLY A 184 -1.95 33.48 18.84
N GLY A 185 -1.55 32.23 19.11
CA GLY A 185 -2.44 31.16 19.55
C GLY A 185 -3.41 30.67 18.47
N ASN A 186 -4.36 29.82 18.85
CA ASN A 186 -5.32 29.22 17.91
C ASN A 186 -6.28 30.25 17.27
N GLU A 187 -6.30 31.49 17.76
CA GLU A 187 -7.10 32.59 17.21
C GLU A 187 -6.43 33.29 16.00
N ASN A 188 -5.23 32.85 15.57
CA ASN A 188 -4.54 33.40 14.39
C ASN A 188 -3.80 32.29 13.62
N MET A 189 -4.43 31.12 13.45
CA MET A 189 -3.82 29.93 12.84
C MET A 189 -3.33 30.18 11.40
N GLU A 190 -3.96 31.09 10.68
CA GLU A 190 -3.56 31.54 9.34
C GLU A 190 -2.21 32.28 9.28
N SER A 191 -1.64 32.64 10.42
CA SER A 191 -0.30 33.25 10.50
C SER A 191 0.78 32.23 10.88
N TRP A 192 0.40 30.97 11.11
CA TRP A 192 1.32 29.95 11.56
C TRP A 192 2.19 29.44 10.41
N GLY A 193 3.47 29.23 10.69
CA GLY A 193 4.42 28.72 9.70
C GLY A 193 5.50 27.88 10.35
N TRP A 194 6.67 27.85 9.74
CA TRP A 194 7.83 27.12 10.27
C TRP A 194 9.01 28.06 10.46
N ASN A 195 9.70 27.88 11.58
CA ASN A 195 10.99 28.50 11.83
C ASN A 195 12.07 27.43 11.68
N LEU A 196 13.05 27.70 10.81
CA LEU A 196 14.27 26.90 10.72
C LEU A 196 14.99 26.91 12.07
N ILE A 197 15.34 25.74 12.58
CA ILE A 197 16.16 25.61 13.78
C ILE A 197 17.63 25.73 13.36
N PRO A 198 18.37 26.76 13.81
CA PRO A 198 19.74 27.00 13.35
C PRO A 198 20.70 25.86 13.70
N ASN A 199 21.73 25.66 12.84
CA ASN A 199 22.82 24.70 13.01
C ASN A 199 22.39 23.22 12.99
N THR A 200 21.23 22.94 12.40
CA THR A 200 20.70 21.58 12.23
C THR A 200 21.02 20.98 10.86
N GLU A 201 21.47 21.81 9.93
CA GLU A 201 21.78 21.47 8.56
C GLU A 201 22.89 20.42 8.42
N GLY A 202 22.75 19.53 7.43
CA GLY A 202 23.75 18.52 7.07
C GLY A 202 23.15 17.16 6.80
N PHE A 203 24.02 16.17 6.55
CA PHE A 203 23.57 14.80 6.31
C PHE A 203 23.22 14.09 7.61
N ARG A 204 22.06 13.44 7.62
CA ARG A 204 21.63 12.46 8.62
C ARG A 204 21.67 11.06 8.01
N VAL A 205 21.82 10.07 8.87
CA VAL A 205 21.70 8.66 8.51
C VAL A 205 20.79 8.02 9.53
N ARG A 206 19.77 7.30 9.06
CA ARG A 206 18.87 6.49 9.89
C ARG A 206 18.97 5.04 9.44
N TYR A 207 19.05 4.12 10.38
CA TYR A 207 19.14 2.70 10.09
C TYR A 207 18.53 1.87 11.22
N ALA A 208 17.93 0.74 10.86
CA ALA A 208 17.45 -0.26 11.79
C ALA A 208 18.25 -1.55 11.51
N PHE A 209 19.07 -1.98 12.48
CA PHE A 209 19.89 -3.18 12.29
C PHE A 209 18.99 -4.41 12.16
N PRO A 210 19.31 -5.37 11.26
CA PRO A 210 18.53 -6.59 11.16
C PRO A 210 18.67 -7.42 12.43
N GLU A 211 17.78 -8.42 12.59
CA GLU A 211 17.77 -9.39 13.70
C GLU A 211 18.98 -10.36 13.62
N LEU A 212 20.18 -9.82 13.70
CA LEU A 212 21.46 -10.51 13.61
C LEU A 212 22.43 -9.91 14.65
N ASN A 213 22.43 -10.54 15.82
CA ASN A 213 23.22 -10.10 16.97
C ASN A 213 24.71 -10.28 16.74
N GLY A 214 25.49 -9.36 17.30
CA GLY A 214 26.94 -9.43 17.30
C GLY A 214 27.58 -8.08 16.99
N LEU A 215 28.87 -8.12 16.67
CA LEU A 215 29.65 -6.92 16.43
C LEU A 215 29.54 -6.47 14.96
N TRP A 216 29.11 -5.23 14.77
CA TRP A 216 28.94 -4.61 13.46
C TRP A 216 29.94 -3.49 13.24
N LYS A 217 30.60 -3.50 12.07
CA LYS A 217 31.42 -2.41 11.56
C LYS A 217 30.57 -1.49 10.71
N ILE A 218 30.72 -0.17 10.92
CA ILE A 218 30.03 0.86 10.16
C ILE A 218 31.06 1.76 9.48
N GLU A 219 30.89 1.95 8.17
CA GLU A 219 31.81 2.68 7.29
C GLU A 219 31.03 3.75 6.52
N TYR A 220 31.46 5.01 6.57
CA TYR A 220 30.82 6.12 5.87
C TYR A 220 31.74 6.63 4.76
N GLU A 221 31.17 6.86 3.59
CA GLU A 221 31.87 7.36 2.41
C GLU A 221 31.09 8.52 1.80
N LEU A 222 31.74 9.68 1.70
CA LEU A 222 31.21 10.86 1.04
C LEU A 222 31.70 10.89 -0.41
N PHE A 223 30.76 10.91 -1.34
CA PHE A 223 30.99 11.08 -2.76
C PHE A 223 30.58 12.48 -3.19
N VAL A 224 31.42 13.12 -4.00
CA VAL A 224 31.13 14.42 -4.62
C VAL A 224 31.36 14.29 -6.11
N LYS A 225 30.36 14.64 -6.91
CA LYS A 225 30.38 14.45 -8.37
C LYS A 225 30.75 13.01 -8.76
N ASN A 226 30.14 12.03 -8.10
CA ASN A 226 30.39 10.57 -8.24
C ASN A 226 31.80 10.08 -7.90
N ASN A 227 32.67 10.92 -7.34
CA ASN A 227 34.02 10.51 -6.92
C ASN A 227 34.07 10.42 -5.40
N LEU A 228 34.74 9.38 -4.87
CA LEU A 228 35.01 9.28 -3.44
C LEU A 228 35.83 10.50 -3.01
N TYR A 229 35.24 11.36 -2.19
CA TYR A 229 35.85 12.59 -1.69
C TYR A 229 36.47 12.36 -0.32
N TYR A 230 35.78 11.63 0.57
CA TYR A 230 36.27 11.34 1.92
C TYR A 230 35.71 10.01 2.45
N SER A 231 36.58 9.19 3.05
CA SER A 231 36.20 8.01 3.82
C SER A 231 36.35 8.32 5.31
N TYR A 232 35.27 8.21 6.06
CA TYR A 232 35.32 8.45 7.50
C TYR A 232 35.94 7.28 8.22
N CYS A 233 36.48 7.58 9.40
CA CYS A 233 36.93 6.63 10.37
C CYS A 233 35.82 5.60 10.70
N PRO A 234 36.04 4.28 10.54
CA PRO A 234 35.03 3.29 10.86
C PRO A 234 34.84 3.13 12.36
N PHE A 235 33.63 2.84 12.79
CA PHE A 235 33.33 2.53 14.20
C PHE A 235 32.47 1.28 14.33
N MET A 236 32.37 0.78 15.57
CA MET A 236 31.79 -0.53 15.85
C MET A 236 30.63 -0.40 16.83
N VAL A 237 29.57 -1.17 16.65
CA VAL A 237 28.47 -1.28 17.62
C VAL A 237 28.15 -2.74 17.86
N THR A 238 27.75 -3.10 19.07
CA THR A 238 27.23 -4.45 19.34
C THR A 238 25.72 -4.41 19.19
N VAL A 239 25.18 -5.17 18.23
CA VAL A 239 23.74 -5.35 18.08
C VAL A 239 23.29 -6.50 18.96
N ILE A 240 22.24 -6.27 19.73
CA ILE A 240 21.60 -7.26 20.62
C ILE A 240 20.16 -7.53 20.16
N ASP A 241 19.48 -8.48 20.81
CA ASP A 241 18.11 -8.85 20.48
C ASP A 241 17.21 -7.61 20.38
N LYS A 242 16.30 -7.59 19.40
CA LYS A 242 15.30 -6.54 19.25
C LYS A 242 14.42 -6.40 20.50
N ASN A 243 13.75 -5.26 20.65
CA ASN A 243 12.67 -5.20 21.63
C ASN A 243 11.51 -6.12 21.16
N PRO A 244 10.75 -6.74 22.09
CA PRO A 244 9.67 -7.66 21.72
C PRO A 244 8.63 -7.02 20.79
N GLU A 245 8.32 -5.76 21.06
CA GLU A 245 7.40 -4.90 20.32
C GLU A 245 7.89 -4.53 18.92
N ASP A 246 9.18 -4.48 18.63
CA ASP A 246 9.69 -4.02 17.33
C ASP A 246 9.55 -5.11 16.25
N GLY A 247 9.10 -4.79 15.05
CA GLY A 247 8.97 -5.77 13.99
C GLY A 247 8.34 -5.25 12.71
N PHE A 248 9.00 -5.49 11.57
CA PHE A 248 8.43 -5.19 10.26
C PHE A 248 7.25 -6.11 9.94
N VAL A 249 6.23 -5.56 9.29
CA VAL A 249 5.16 -6.34 8.67
C VAL A 249 5.72 -7.09 7.47
N ARG A 250 5.38 -8.37 7.33
CA ARG A 250 5.82 -9.25 6.24
C ARG A 250 4.65 -10.05 5.70
N VAL A 251 4.78 -10.58 4.49
CA VAL A 251 3.84 -11.61 3.98
C VAL A 251 4.03 -12.88 4.83
N ALA A 252 2.93 -13.49 5.26
CA ALA A 252 2.96 -14.75 6.00
C ALA A 252 3.32 -15.92 5.08
N ASP A 253 3.78 -17.04 5.66
CA ASP A 253 4.26 -18.22 4.91
C ASP A 253 3.22 -18.81 3.94
N ASN A 254 1.93 -18.55 4.16
CA ASN A 254 0.84 -19.00 3.28
C ASN A 254 0.60 -18.07 2.07
N ASN A 255 1.35 -16.98 1.92
CA ASN A 255 1.21 -15.94 0.89
C ASN A 255 -0.18 -15.27 0.81
N ARG A 256 -1.04 -15.45 1.83
CA ARG A 256 -2.43 -14.98 1.80
C ARG A 256 -2.66 -13.77 2.69
N VAL A 257 -1.99 -13.72 3.83
CA VAL A 257 -2.13 -12.66 4.85
C VAL A 257 -0.78 -12.10 5.24
N LEU A 258 -0.80 -11.10 6.11
CA LEU A 258 0.40 -10.50 6.66
C LEU A 258 0.69 -11.04 8.06
N GLN A 259 1.92 -10.87 8.50
CA GLN A 259 2.37 -11.22 9.85
C GLN A 259 3.32 -10.17 10.38
N ARG A 260 3.35 -10.03 11.70
CA ARG A 260 4.26 -9.18 12.45
C ARG A 260 4.64 -9.88 13.74
N ASN A 261 5.94 -9.95 14.06
CA ASN A 261 6.42 -10.66 15.26
C ASN A 261 5.97 -12.13 15.36
N ASN A 262 5.77 -12.80 14.22
CA ASN A 262 5.19 -14.15 14.07
C ASN A 262 3.69 -14.26 14.36
N ASP A 263 3.02 -13.16 14.69
CA ASP A 263 1.57 -13.11 14.82
C ASP A 263 0.94 -12.69 13.49
N LEU A 264 -0.22 -13.26 13.17
CA LEU A 264 -0.99 -12.82 12.00
C LEU A 264 -1.43 -11.37 12.19
N PHE A 265 -1.28 -10.58 11.14
CA PHE A 265 -1.59 -9.16 11.13
C PHE A 265 -2.56 -8.88 9.97
N MET A 266 -3.74 -8.37 10.30
CA MET A 266 -4.70 -7.89 9.31
C MET A 266 -4.84 -6.38 9.46
N PRO A 267 -4.24 -5.58 8.56
CA PRO A 267 -4.42 -4.14 8.60
C PRO A 267 -5.88 -3.78 8.31
N ILE A 268 -6.53 -3.13 9.27
CA ILE A 268 -7.89 -2.60 9.19
C ILE A 268 -7.80 -1.14 9.56
N GLY A 269 -7.95 -0.26 8.57
CA GLY A 269 -7.71 1.17 8.76
C GLY A 269 -8.59 2.08 7.93
N HIS A 270 -8.27 3.37 7.99
CA HIS A 270 -8.84 4.43 7.17
C HIS A 270 -7.75 5.08 6.32
N ASN A 271 -8.15 5.64 5.19
CA ASN A 271 -7.34 6.61 4.48
C ASN A 271 -7.39 7.92 5.27
N LEU A 272 -6.33 8.20 6.03
CA LEU A 272 -6.07 9.51 6.60
C LEU A 272 -5.25 10.26 5.54
N LYS A 273 -5.96 10.83 4.57
CA LYS A 273 -5.41 11.24 3.26
C LYS A 273 -4.12 12.05 3.38
N TRP A 274 -4.21 13.24 3.98
CA TRP A 274 -3.13 14.20 4.20
C TRP A 274 -3.67 15.36 5.06
N PRO A 275 -2.80 16.22 5.61
CA PRO A 275 -3.20 17.50 6.21
C PRO A 275 -3.93 18.37 5.18
N ASP A 276 -5.23 18.60 5.31
CA ASP A 276 -6.00 19.26 4.25
C ASP A 276 -6.65 20.57 4.70
N SER A 277 -7.20 20.60 5.91
CA SER A 277 -8.06 21.71 6.31
C SER A 277 -7.91 22.12 7.76
N TYR A 278 -8.25 23.38 8.03
CA TYR A 278 -8.39 23.94 9.37
C TYR A 278 -9.40 25.10 9.36
N GLN A 279 -10.01 25.39 10.52
CA GLN A 279 -10.93 26.52 10.65
C GLN A 279 -10.16 27.78 11.10
N LYS A 280 -10.33 28.87 10.35
CA LYS A 280 -9.76 30.19 10.66
C LYS A 280 -10.51 30.87 11.80
N ALA A 281 -9.90 31.89 12.38
CA ALA A 281 -10.45 32.64 13.51
C ALA A 281 -11.80 33.32 13.21
N ASN A 282 -12.03 33.71 11.96
CA ASN A 282 -13.28 34.32 11.50
C ASN A 282 -14.41 33.29 11.26
N GLY A 283 -14.13 31.99 11.44
CA GLY A 283 -15.07 30.88 11.24
C GLY A 283 -14.99 30.23 9.85
N ASP A 284 -14.26 30.82 8.90
CA ASP A 284 -14.10 30.27 7.55
C ASP A 284 -13.18 29.04 7.55
N TRP A 285 -13.43 28.11 6.64
CA TRP A 285 -12.58 26.94 6.44
C TRP A 285 -11.50 27.21 5.40
N MET A 286 -10.26 26.80 5.70
CA MET A 286 -9.18 26.69 4.74
C MET A 286 -9.09 25.24 4.25
N TYR A 287 -8.91 25.04 2.95
CA TYR A 287 -8.67 23.74 2.33
C TYR A 287 -7.46 23.85 1.40
N CYS A 288 -6.44 23.03 1.61
CA CYS A 288 -5.20 23.10 0.84
C CYS A 288 -5.37 22.58 -0.58
N GLU A 289 -6.22 21.56 -0.78
CA GLU A 289 -6.54 21.00 -2.10
C GLU A 289 -7.10 22.04 -3.09
N TYR A 290 -7.75 23.08 -2.58
CA TYR A 290 -8.34 24.15 -3.38
C TYR A 290 -7.54 25.46 -3.28
N SER A 291 -6.40 25.45 -2.59
CA SER A 291 -5.51 26.60 -2.42
C SER A 291 -4.47 26.66 -3.53
N THR A 292 -4.03 27.85 -3.92
CA THR A 292 -2.91 28.04 -4.86
C THR A 292 -1.56 28.07 -4.16
N GLU A 293 -1.58 28.13 -2.84
CA GLU A 293 -0.41 28.09 -1.98
C GLU A 293 -0.36 26.77 -1.21
N PRO A 294 0.83 26.21 -0.98
CA PRO A 294 1.01 25.00 -0.16
C PRO A 294 0.37 25.12 1.24
N CYS A 295 0.00 23.98 1.84
CA CYS A 295 -0.55 23.92 3.19
C CYS A 295 0.30 24.67 4.23
N GLU A 296 -0.37 25.47 5.05
CA GLU A 296 0.24 26.08 6.23
C GLU A 296 0.37 25.08 7.39
N SER A 297 1.24 25.40 8.35
CA SER A 297 1.48 24.52 9.52
C SER A 297 0.25 24.29 10.40
N ALA A 298 -0.78 25.12 10.27
CA ALA A 298 -2.09 24.96 10.89
C ALA A 298 -2.82 23.70 10.43
N ALA A 299 -2.76 23.35 9.13
CA ALA A 299 -3.34 22.12 8.60
C ALA A 299 -2.65 20.88 9.19
N PHE A 300 -1.32 20.94 9.35
CA PHE A 300 -0.55 19.87 10.02
C PHE A 300 -0.91 19.73 11.49
N TYR A 301 -1.07 20.84 12.21
CA TYR A 301 -1.56 20.79 13.59
C TYR A 301 -2.97 20.19 13.66
N ALA A 302 -3.82 20.48 12.68
CA ALA A 302 -5.11 19.86 12.59
C ALA A 302 -4.98 18.35 12.30
N TYR A 303 -4.05 17.94 11.45
CA TYR A 303 -3.82 16.52 11.17
C TYR A 303 -3.30 15.77 12.41
N ASP A 304 -2.41 16.36 13.22
CA ASP A 304 -1.94 15.75 14.47
C ASP A 304 -3.09 15.42 15.44
N GLN A 305 -4.08 16.31 15.55
CA GLN A 305 -5.25 16.05 16.39
C GLN A 305 -6.11 14.92 15.82
N GLN A 306 -6.25 14.85 14.49
CA GLN A 306 -6.97 13.74 13.84
C GLN A 306 -6.26 12.41 14.10
N LEU A 307 -4.93 12.37 14.00
CA LEU A 307 -4.12 11.21 14.35
C LEU A 307 -4.32 10.82 15.83
N GLN A 308 -4.34 11.80 16.73
CA GLN A 308 -4.59 11.56 18.15
C GLN A 308 -5.98 10.98 18.42
N ASP A 309 -7.02 11.51 17.79
CA ASP A 309 -8.40 11.02 17.92
C ASP A 309 -8.56 9.61 17.34
N PHE A 310 -7.86 9.33 16.23
CA PHE A 310 -7.79 8.01 15.62
C PHE A 310 -7.08 7.00 16.55
N ALA A 311 -5.93 7.36 17.11
CA ALA A 311 -5.20 6.54 18.09
C ALA A 311 -6.03 6.27 19.35
N ASN A 312 -6.77 7.28 19.85
CA ASN A 312 -7.68 7.14 20.99
C ASN A 312 -8.83 6.16 20.73
N SER A 313 -9.16 5.92 19.45
CA SER A 313 -10.14 4.92 19.03
C SER A 313 -9.58 3.50 18.97
N ASN A 314 -8.30 3.31 19.30
CA ASN A 314 -7.60 2.01 19.37
C ASN A 314 -7.49 1.29 18.01
N ILE A 315 -7.51 2.07 16.92
CA ILE A 315 -7.14 1.62 15.57
C ILE A 315 -5.65 1.90 15.38
N ASP A 316 -4.96 0.96 14.74
CA ASP A 316 -3.50 0.94 14.63
C ASP A 316 -3.02 0.87 13.18
N TYR A 317 -3.87 1.16 12.18
CA TYR A 317 -3.44 1.17 10.78
C TYR A 317 -4.12 2.31 10.02
N PHE A 318 -3.37 3.03 9.21
CA PHE A 318 -3.90 4.05 8.30
C PHE A 318 -3.07 4.18 7.03
N ARG A 319 -3.71 4.66 5.96
CA ARG A 319 -3.04 5.04 4.71
C ARG A 319 -2.88 6.55 4.61
N MET A 320 -1.66 6.98 4.30
CA MET A 320 -1.27 8.36 4.08
C MET A 320 -0.81 8.53 2.64
N LEU A 321 -1.28 9.56 1.94
CA LEU A 321 -0.94 9.84 0.56
C LEU A 321 -0.15 11.15 0.44
N LEU A 322 0.94 11.11 -0.33
CA LEU A 322 1.70 12.33 -0.64
C LEU A 322 0.95 13.21 -1.63
N SER A 323 0.10 14.08 -1.10
CA SER A 323 -0.61 15.12 -1.85
C SER A 323 0.28 16.34 -2.13
N PRO A 324 0.36 16.80 -3.39
CA PRO A 324 1.09 17.99 -3.85
C PRO A 324 0.91 19.27 -3.01
N GLY A 325 -0.33 19.73 -2.84
CA GLY A 325 -0.64 20.97 -2.13
C GLY A 325 -0.46 20.85 -0.62
N SER A 326 -0.24 19.65 -0.11
CA SER A 326 -0.28 19.37 1.32
C SER A 326 1.03 18.87 1.91
N ILE A 327 1.52 17.69 1.50
CA ILE A 327 2.56 16.95 2.22
C ILE A 327 3.65 16.38 1.31
N ASP A 328 3.44 16.36 0.00
CA ASP A 328 4.52 16.02 -0.94
C ASP A 328 5.62 17.10 -0.88
N PHE A 329 6.87 16.66 -1.05
CA PHE A 329 8.06 17.50 -0.97
C PHE A 329 8.81 17.62 -2.31
N GLU A 330 8.35 16.91 -3.35
CA GLU A 330 8.85 17.05 -4.72
C GLU A 330 7.66 17.22 -5.68
N PHE A 331 7.16 18.45 -5.77
CA PHE A 331 6.12 18.83 -6.73
C PHE A 331 6.52 20.06 -7.56
N GLU A 332 7.05 21.10 -6.91
CA GLU A 332 7.40 22.38 -7.56
C GLU A 332 8.76 22.39 -8.25
N LYS A 333 9.69 21.61 -7.71
CA LYS A 333 11.09 21.57 -8.17
C LYS A 333 11.61 20.15 -8.20
N MET A 334 12.01 19.70 -9.38
CA MET A 334 12.53 18.35 -9.58
C MET A 334 13.92 18.23 -8.93
N GLY A 335 14.07 17.34 -7.94
CA GLY A 335 15.36 17.08 -7.30
C GLY A 335 15.89 18.19 -6.38
N ASN A 336 15.06 19.16 -5.97
CA ASN A 336 15.44 20.19 -4.99
C ASN A 336 14.37 20.35 -3.92
N TYR A 337 14.69 19.95 -2.69
CA TYR A 337 13.72 19.86 -1.59
C TYR A 337 13.80 21.01 -0.60
N PHE A 338 14.68 22.01 -0.80
CA PHE A 338 14.90 23.07 0.21
C PHE A 338 13.62 23.80 0.62
N ASN A 339 12.72 24.07 -0.32
CA ASN A 339 11.45 24.77 -0.05
C ASN A 339 10.42 23.88 0.66
N ARG A 340 10.66 22.57 0.71
CA ARG A 340 9.75 21.58 1.29
C ARG A 340 10.37 20.74 2.42
N LEU A 341 11.55 21.07 2.91
CA LEU A 341 12.18 20.34 4.04
C LEU A 341 11.37 20.45 5.34
N ASN A 342 10.59 21.52 5.50
CA ASN A 342 9.62 21.65 6.59
C ASN A 342 8.50 20.59 6.49
N TYR A 343 8.00 20.27 5.29
CA TYR A 343 7.01 19.22 5.07
C TYR A 343 7.60 17.84 5.36
N ALA A 344 8.83 17.60 4.92
CA ALA A 344 9.54 16.38 5.27
C ALA A 344 9.79 16.26 6.79
N LYS A 345 9.95 17.39 7.52
CA LYS A 345 9.97 17.38 8.99
C LYS A 345 8.61 17.04 9.60
N GLU A 346 7.50 17.41 8.96
CA GLU A 346 6.17 16.99 9.41
C GLU A 346 5.93 15.50 9.18
N ILE A 347 6.43 14.91 8.09
CA ILE A 347 6.41 13.45 7.91
C ILE A 347 7.23 12.76 9.01
N ASP A 348 8.39 13.30 9.40
CA ASP A 348 9.13 12.76 10.56
C ASP A 348 8.23 12.69 11.80
N LYS A 349 7.43 13.73 12.09
CA LYS A 349 6.52 13.73 13.25
C LYS A 349 5.39 12.73 13.12
N ILE A 350 4.84 12.51 11.92
CA ILE A 350 3.79 11.52 11.68
C ILE A 350 4.33 10.10 11.92
N ILE A 351 5.54 9.81 11.45
CA ILE A 351 6.20 8.52 11.70
C ILE A 351 6.56 8.35 13.18
N GLU A 352 7.11 9.38 13.83
CA GLU A 352 7.41 9.37 15.27
C GLU A 352 6.13 9.20 16.11
N PHE A 353 5.02 9.83 15.73
CA PHE A 353 3.71 9.63 16.36
C PHE A 353 3.23 8.18 16.20
N ALA A 354 3.38 7.60 15.00
CA ALA A 354 3.02 6.21 14.76
C ALA A 354 3.87 5.23 15.60
N GLU A 355 5.17 5.52 15.76
CA GLU A 355 6.08 4.78 16.66
C GLU A 355 5.62 4.86 18.13
N ASP A 356 5.27 6.07 18.61
CA ASP A 356 4.88 6.32 20.00
C ASP A 356 3.51 5.71 20.36
N GLU A 357 2.56 5.73 19.43
CA GLU A 357 1.19 5.23 19.61
C GLU A 357 0.99 3.77 19.12
N ASP A 358 2.07 3.11 18.65
CA ASP A 358 2.05 1.74 18.10
C ASP A 358 1.06 1.58 16.92
N MET A 359 1.10 2.54 16.00
CA MET A 359 0.30 2.56 14.77
C MET A 359 1.15 2.26 13.53
N TYR A 360 0.51 1.76 12.47
CA TYR A 360 1.16 1.35 11.23
C TYR A 360 0.70 2.19 10.05
N VAL A 361 1.66 2.61 9.23
CA VAL A 361 1.43 3.47 8.07
C VAL A 361 1.53 2.66 6.77
N ASP A 362 0.49 2.74 5.95
CA ASP A 362 0.58 2.51 4.51
C ASP A 362 1.02 3.82 3.85
N PHE A 363 2.29 3.88 3.49
CA PHE A 363 2.93 5.09 2.98
C PHE A 363 2.87 5.10 1.46
N ASN A 364 1.86 5.78 0.91
CA ASN A 364 1.77 6.05 -0.51
C ASN A 364 2.73 7.19 -0.91
N MET A 365 3.71 6.85 -1.76
CA MET A 365 4.82 7.74 -2.14
C MET A 365 4.48 8.68 -3.30
N LYS A 366 3.32 8.49 -3.94
CA LYS A 366 2.83 9.34 -5.02
C LYS A 366 1.34 9.13 -5.26
N VAL A 367 0.56 10.19 -5.19
CA VAL A 367 -0.84 10.16 -5.64
C VAL A 367 -0.92 10.30 -7.16
N HIS A 368 -1.92 9.73 -7.84
CA HIS A 368 -2.03 9.75 -9.32
C HIS A 368 -2.37 11.11 -9.90
N TYR A 369 -3.15 11.93 -9.21
CA TYR A 369 -3.71 13.16 -9.79
C TYR A 369 -2.67 14.23 -10.13
N ASN A 370 -1.45 14.14 -9.59
CA ASN A 370 -0.30 14.94 -10.06
C ASN A 370 0.18 14.57 -11.47
N LEU A 371 -0.33 13.46 -12.02
CA LEU A 371 -0.09 12.98 -13.37
C LEU A 371 -1.39 12.95 -14.20
N VAL A 372 -2.36 13.80 -13.88
CA VAL A 372 -3.60 13.98 -14.66
C VAL A 372 -3.56 15.36 -15.32
N ASP A 373 -4.05 15.43 -16.56
CA ASP A 373 -4.16 16.66 -17.34
C ASP A 373 -5.58 17.24 -17.18
N GLY A 374 -5.74 18.09 -16.17
CA GLY A 374 -6.97 18.81 -15.86
C GLY A 374 -7.39 18.67 -14.39
N PRO A 375 -8.41 19.44 -13.96
CA PRO A 375 -8.81 19.56 -12.57
C PRO A 375 -9.63 18.35 -12.11
N VAL A 376 -8.95 17.23 -11.89
CA VAL A 376 -9.56 16.03 -11.32
C VAL A 376 -10.04 16.30 -9.90
N TYR A 377 -11.21 15.77 -9.55
CA TYR A 377 -11.89 16.01 -8.27
C TYR A 377 -12.13 17.49 -7.94
N THR A 378 -12.20 18.36 -8.95
CA THR A 378 -12.30 19.82 -8.79
C THR A 378 -11.10 20.44 -8.05
N PHE A 379 -9.95 19.76 -8.06
CA PHE A 379 -8.68 20.33 -7.63
C PHE A 379 -8.16 21.23 -8.74
N PHE A 380 -8.50 22.52 -8.66
CA PHE A 380 -8.11 23.53 -9.64
C PHE A 380 -6.69 24.05 -9.45
N ALA A 381 -5.97 23.53 -8.47
CA ALA A 381 -4.58 23.85 -8.18
C ALA A 381 -3.84 22.54 -7.85
N TRP A 382 -2.54 22.50 -8.13
CA TRP A 382 -1.69 21.32 -7.89
C TRP A 382 -2.01 20.08 -8.73
N ASP A 383 -2.78 20.25 -9.80
CA ASP A 383 -2.95 19.25 -10.84
C ASP A 383 -1.86 19.39 -11.92
N GLY A 384 -1.77 18.45 -12.86
CA GLY A 384 -0.80 18.51 -13.94
C GLY A 384 -1.16 19.52 -15.04
N SER A 385 -2.15 20.40 -14.84
CA SER A 385 -2.81 21.15 -15.90
C SER A 385 -2.44 22.63 -15.93
N ASP A 386 -2.69 23.27 -17.09
CA ASP A 386 -2.67 24.73 -17.27
C ASP A 386 -4.09 25.32 -17.20
N TYR A 387 -5.01 24.66 -16.49
CA TYR A 387 -6.43 24.99 -16.55
C TYR A 387 -6.79 26.28 -15.80
N THR A 388 -7.12 27.34 -16.53
CA THR A 388 -7.67 28.56 -15.93
C THR A 388 -9.19 28.48 -15.81
N ALA A 389 -9.71 28.42 -14.58
CA ALA A 389 -11.14 28.49 -14.33
C ALA A 389 -11.70 29.89 -14.73
N PRO A 390 -12.75 29.99 -15.56
CA PRO A 390 -13.30 31.29 -15.97
C PRO A 390 -13.85 32.07 -14.78
N GLY A 391 -13.48 33.35 -14.67
CA GLY A 391 -13.87 34.22 -13.54
C GLY A 391 -12.80 34.37 -12.46
N PHE A 392 -11.69 33.66 -12.60
CA PHE A 392 -10.43 33.99 -11.95
C PHE A 392 -9.58 34.78 -12.95
N ASP A 393 -9.57 36.12 -12.79
CA ASP A 393 -8.98 37.08 -13.76
C ASP A 393 -7.46 36.97 -13.90
N GLU A 394 -6.79 36.23 -13.01
CA GLU A 394 -5.42 35.79 -13.17
C GLU A 394 -5.46 34.28 -13.22
N ALA A 395 -4.79 33.69 -14.22
CA ALA A 395 -4.33 32.32 -14.11
C ALA A 395 -3.67 32.23 -12.73
N TYR A 396 -4.30 31.51 -11.80
CA TYR A 396 -3.73 31.28 -10.48
C TYR A 396 -2.43 30.52 -10.68
N GLY A 397 -1.32 31.22 -10.98
CA GLY A 397 -0.13 30.71 -11.67
C GLY A 397 0.12 29.24 -11.37
N LEU A 398 -0.52 28.36 -12.17
CA LEU A 398 -0.77 27.00 -11.73
C LEU A 398 0.57 26.33 -11.72
N GLN A 399 1.04 26.03 -10.52
CA GLN A 399 2.26 25.30 -10.38
C GLN A 399 2.03 23.93 -11.01
N GLN A 400 2.51 23.77 -12.23
CA GLN A 400 2.47 22.49 -12.91
C GLN A 400 3.40 21.54 -12.17
N TYR A 401 3.10 20.25 -12.25
CA TYR A 401 4.01 19.24 -11.73
C TYR A 401 5.38 19.40 -12.38
N CYS A 402 6.43 19.55 -11.57
CA CYS A 402 7.77 19.96 -12.02
C CYS A 402 8.36 19.10 -13.15
N TYR A 403 7.99 17.82 -13.22
CA TYR A 403 8.45 16.94 -14.29
C TYR A 403 7.84 17.30 -15.65
N VAL A 404 6.59 17.77 -15.69
CA VAL A 404 5.95 18.22 -16.93
C VAL A 404 6.58 19.53 -17.39
N GLU A 405 6.68 20.49 -16.46
CA GLU A 405 7.20 21.83 -16.73
C GLU A 405 8.70 21.82 -17.08
N GLU A 406 9.57 21.29 -16.20
CA GLU A 406 11.02 21.38 -16.34
C GLU A 406 11.57 20.47 -17.46
N LEU A 407 10.87 19.40 -17.81
CA LEU A 407 11.26 18.50 -18.92
C LEU A 407 10.50 18.79 -20.21
N ASN A 408 9.62 19.81 -20.23
CA ASN A 408 8.83 20.21 -21.39
C ASN A 408 8.08 19.01 -22.03
N MET A 409 7.39 18.23 -21.20
CA MET A 409 6.56 17.11 -21.66
C MET A 409 5.25 17.63 -22.26
N ASN A 410 4.70 16.94 -23.27
CA ASN A 410 3.41 17.35 -23.83
C ASN A 410 2.22 16.82 -23.02
N SER A 411 2.43 15.77 -22.22
CA SER A 411 1.40 15.14 -21.41
C SER A 411 2.04 14.45 -20.20
N PRO A 412 1.35 14.39 -19.04
CA PRO A 412 1.85 13.67 -17.87
C PRO A 412 2.19 12.19 -18.11
N ILE A 413 1.58 11.53 -19.11
CA ILE A 413 1.85 10.11 -19.41
C ILE A 413 3.30 9.90 -19.89
N GLU A 414 3.98 10.93 -20.40
CA GLU A 414 5.40 10.86 -20.81
C GLU A 414 6.35 10.62 -19.63
N PHE A 415 5.91 10.89 -18.39
CA PHE A 415 6.67 10.63 -17.16
C PHE A 415 7.19 9.18 -17.09
N PHE A 416 6.40 8.20 -17.55
CA PHE A 416 6.74 6.78 -17.45
C PHE A 416 7.82 6.33 -18.45
N THR A 417 8.00 7.06 -19.55
CA THR A 417 8.97 6.71 -20.60
C THR A 417 10.19 7.61 -20.60
N ASN A 418 10.08 8.85 -20.12
CA ASN A 418 11.17 9.82 -20.06
C ASN A 418 12.30 9.35 -19.13
N ALA A 419 13.52 9.27 -19.67
CA ALA A 419 14.68 8.76 -18.94
C ALA A 419 15.14 9.69 -17.81
N GLU A 420 15.04 11.00 -18.00
CA GLU A 420 15.43 11.98 -16.97
C GLU A 420 14.41 12.00 -15.84
N ALA A 421 13.12 11.90 -16.17
CA ALA A 421 12.05 11.79 -15.17
C ALA A 421 12.26 10.57 -14.26
N LYS A 422 12.50 9.39 -14.85
CA LYS A 422 12.83 8.17 -14.09
C LYS A 422 14.08 8.32 -13.23
N LYS A 423 15.12 8.98 -13.76
CA LYS A 423 16.39 9.20 -13.04
C LYS A 423 16.20 10.10 -11.82
N PHE A 424 15.46 11.20 -11.94
CA PHE A 424 15.16 12.07 -10.79
C PHE A 424 14.19 11.43 -9.81
N TYR A 425 13.17 10.71 -10.27
CA TYR A 425 12.24 10.03 -9.37
C TYR A 425 12.92 8.97 -8.50
N LYS A 426 13.94 8.29 -9.02
CA LYS A 426 14.83 7.43 -8.21
C LYS A 426 15.51 8.19 -7.07
N GLN A 427 15.84 9.46 -7.24
CA GLN A 427 16.40 10.30 -6.17
C GLN A 427 15.35 10.59 -5.08
N LYS A 428 14.09 10.86 -5.46
CA LYS A 428 12.96 10.97 -4.52
C LYS A 428 12.78 9.68 -3.70
N LEU A 429 12.77 8.52 -4.38
CA LEU A 429 12.66 7.21 -3.72
C LEU A 429 13.85 6.96 -2.77
N ARG A 430 15.09 7.27 -3.19
CA ARG A 430 16.25 7.18 -2.30
C ARG A 430 16.08 8.08 -1.09
N TYR A 431 15.62 9.31 -1.26
CA TYR A 431 15.41 10.26 -0.16
C TYR A 431 14.35 9.76 0.84
N LEU A 432 13.19 9.32 0.36
CA LEU A 432 12.12 8.70 1.17
C LEU A 432 12.66 7.54 2.03
N LEU A 433 13.30 6.58 1.39
CA LEU A 433 13.77 5.36 2.06
C LEU A 433 14.96 5.63 2.99
N SER A 434 15.83 6.57 2.65
CA SER A 434 16.96 6.95 3.52
C SER A 434 16.48 7.67 4.79
N ARG A 435 15.37 8.43 4.69
CA ARG A 435 14.83 9.22 5.81
C ARG A 435 13.86 8.45 6.69
N TRP A 436 12.99 7.62 6.13
CA TRP A 436 11.91 6.94 6.87
C TRP A 436 11.97 5.41 6.81
N GLY A 437 12.73 4.83 5.88
CA GLY A 437 12.82 3.38 5.69
C GLY A 437 13.51 2.59 6.81
N TYR A 438 13.78 3.20 7.96
CA TYR A 438 14.21 2.50 9.18
C TYR A 438 13.02 2.02 10.02
N SER A 439 11.88 2.71 9.94
CA SER A 439 10.80 2.58 10.93
C SER A 439 10.02 1.29 10.75
N THR A 440 9.90 0.48 11.79
CA THR A 440 9.05 -0.73 11.76
C THR A 440 7.54 -0.42 11.75
N HIS A 441 7.19 0.86 11.94
CA HIS A 441 5.82 1.37 11.96
C HIS A 441 5.36 1.86 10.59
N ILE A 442 6.19 1.76 9.55
CA ILE A 442 5.73 1.75 8.17
C ILE A 442 5.43 0.29 7.83
N ALA A 443 4.17 -0.05 7.59
CA ALA A 443 3.79 -1.41 7.19
C ALA A 443 4.19 -1.70 5.74
N MET A 444 3.98 -0.72 4.86
CA MET A 444 4.29 -0.84 3.44
C MET A 444 4.58 0.50 2.80
N PHE A 445 5.35 0.45 1.72
CA PHE A 445 5.47 1.53 0.74
C PHE A 445 4.62 1.21 -0.48
N GLU A 446 3.79 2.16 -0.87
CA GLU A 446 3.00 2.08 -2.11
C GLU A 446 3.59 3.05 -3.15
N LEU A 447 4.03 2.53 -4.30
CA LEU A 447 4.75 3.30 -5.32
C LEU A 447 3.92 4.46 -5.87
N ILE A 448 2.65 4.21 -6.13
CA ILE A 448 1.68 5.18 -6.63
C ILE A 448 0.25 4.71 -6.33
N SER A 449 -0.66 5.66 -6.10
CA SER A 449 -2.11 5.40 -5.98
C SER A 449 -2.73 5.32 -7.37
N GLU A 450 -3.79 4.52 -7.59
CA GLU A 450 -4.61 4.51 -8.81
C GLU A 450 -3.84 4.68 -10.14
N ILE A 451 -2.79 3.87 -10.36
CA ILE A 451 -1.91 4.05 -11.53
C ILE A 451 -2.66 3.99 -12.87
N ASN A 452 -3.80 3.31 -12.94
CA ASN A 452 -4.61 3.20 -14.14
C ASN A 452 -5.44 4.46 -14.47
N GLN A 453 -5.36 5.51 -13.66
CA GLN A 453 -5.94 6.84 -13.95
C GLN A 453 -4.88 7.87 -14.37
N VAL A 454 -3.60 7.48 -14.47
CA VAL A 454 -2.54 8.42 -14.87
C VAL A 454 -2.63 8.79 -16.35
N GLY A 455 -2.31 10.05 -16.64
CA GLY A 455 -2.38 10.65 -17.97
C GLY A 455 -3.80 11.00 -18.42
N ASP A 456 -4.82 10.71 -17.62
CA ASP A 456 -6.20 11.07 -17.94
C ASP A 456 -6.31 12.57 -18.26
N VAL A 457 -7.19 12.90 -19.21
CA VAL A 457 -7.55 14.28 -19.54
C VAL A 457 -8.92 14.55 -18.95
N VAL A 458 -9.01 15.54 -18.06
CA VAL A 458 -10.23 15.89 -17.34
C VAL A 458 -10.67 17.29 -17.73
N GLU A 459 -11.90 17.40 -18.22
CA GLU A 459 -12.50 18.68 -18.58
C GLU A 459 -13.60 19.07 -17.59
N VAL A 460 -13.73 20.37 -17.38
CA VAL A 460 -14.80 20.96 -16.57
C VAL A 460 -15.96 21.33 -17.48
N PHE A 461 -17.14 20.81 -17.15
CA PHE A 461 -18.40 21.14 -17.77
C PHE A 461 -19.25 21.96 -16.80
N TYR A 462 -20.11 22.82 -17.34
CA TYR A 462 -20.96 23.70 -16.53
C TYR A 462 -22.43 23.46 -16.86
N ASN A 463 -23.26 23.35 -15.82
CA ASN A 463 -24.70 23.20 -15.93
C ASN A 463 -25.41 24.33 -15.16
N PHE A 464 -25.39 25.53 -15.73
CA PHE A 464 -26.04 26.70 -15.14
C PHE A 464 -27.57 26.61 -15.26
N PRO A 465 -28.32 26.87 -14.17
CA PRO A 465 -29.75 27.16 -14.23
C PRO A 465 -30.07 28.33 -15.18
N ASP A 466 -31.21 28.29 -15.86
CA ASP A 466 -31.62 29.29 -16.86
C ASP A 466 -31.65 30.75 -16.32
N ASP A 467 -31.75 30.92 -15.00
CA ASP A 467 -31.82 32.20 -14.30
C ASP A 467 -30.47 32.73 -13.80
N ILE A 468 -29.39 31.94 -13.92
CA ILE A 468 -28.03 32.35 -13.54
C ILE A 468 -27.24 32.67 -14.80
N ALA A 469 -26.89 33.95 -14.95
CA ALA A 469 -26.04 34.37 -16.06
C ALA A 469 -24.63 33.76 -15.89
N PRO A 470 -24.03 33.18 -16.95
CA PRO A 470 -22.64 32.74 -16.91
C PRO A 470 -21.68 33.83 -16.41
N SER A 471 -21.99 35.11 -16.58
CA SER A 471 -21.14 36.19 -16.04
C SER A 471 -21.04 36.25 -14.50
N ASP A 472 -21.87 35.53 -13.74
CA ASP A 472 -21.78 35.50 -12.26
C ASP A 472 -20.78 34.44 -11.80
N THR A 473 -19.50 34.83 -11.70
CA THR A 473 -18.36 33.95 -11.42
C THR A 473 -18.33 33.43 -9.98
N SER A 474 -19.18 33.97 -9.09
CA SER A 474 -19.20 33.65 -7.66
C SER A 474 -19.94 32.36 -7.29
N SER A 475 -20.54 31.67 -8.27
CA SER A 475 -21.27 30.41 -8.03
C SER A 475 -20.91 29.29 -9.01
N TRP A 476 -19.90 29.48 -9.88
CA TRP A 476 -19.58 28.55 -10.96
C TRP A 476 -19.24 27.15 -10.46
N TRP A 477 -18.51 27.03 -9.35
CA TRP A 477 -18.15 25.74 -8.77
C TRP A 477 -19.37 24.91 -8.34
N GLN A 478 -20.50 25.55 -8.00
CA GLN A 478 -21.73 24.86 -7.63
C GLN A 478 -22.41 24.19 -8.83
N TYR A 479 -22.10 24.66 -10.04
CA TYR A 479 -22.69 24.21 -11.29
C TYR A 479 -21.68 23.51 -12.20
N SER A 480 -20.42 23.40 -11.77
CA SER A 480 -19.38 22.70 -12.49
C SER A 480 -19.36 21.22 -12.13
N TYR A 481 -19.11 20.37 -13.12
CA TYR A 481 -18.78 18.96 -12.92
C TYR A 481 -17.61 18.57 -13.83
N THR A 482 -16.75 17.70 -13.33
CA THR A 482 -15.58 17.22 -14.08
C THR A 482 -15.92 15.93 -14.80
N GLN A 483 -15.41 15.76 -16.01
CA GLN A 483 -15.53 14.51 -16.75
C GLN A 483 -14.20 14.18 -17.43
N THR A 484 -13.76 12.94 -17.28
CA THR A 484 -12.64 12.39 -18.05
C THR A 484 -13.03 12.27 -19.53
N THR A 485 -12.36 13.01 -20.40
CA THR A 485 -12.60 13.02 -21.86
C THR A 485 -11.63 12.08 -22.60
N SER A 486 -10.47 11.81 -22.01
CA SER A 486 -9.49 10.86 -22.51
C SER A 486 -8.85 10.11 -21.35
N SER A 487 -8.59 8.81 -21.55
CA SER A 487 -7.79 8.02 -20.62
C SER A 487 -6.71 7.27 -21.42
N PRO A 488 -5.48 7.79 -21.49
CA PRO A 488 -4.38 7.17 -22.24
C PRO A 488 -4.02 5.77 -21.74
N TYR A 489 -4.15 5.51 -20.45
CA TYR A 489 -3.96 4.17 -19.89
C TYR A 489 -5.03 3.20 -20.43
N VAL A 490 -6.31 3.55 -20.35
CA VAL A 490 -7.41 2.67 -20.77
C VAL A 490 -7.42 2.48 -22.29
N SER A 491 -7.19 3.55 -23.05
CA SER A 491 -7.31 3.53 -24.52
C SER A 491 -6.13 2.86 -25.24
N THR A 492 -4.92 2.87 -24.64
CA THR A 492 -3.69 2.52 -25.37
C THR A 492 -2.87 1.44 -24.67
N VAL A 493 -2.74 0.26 -25.29
CA VAL A 493 -1.96 -0.88 -24.77
C VAL A 493 -0.50 -0.48 -24.46
N SER A 494 0.15 0.29 -25.34
CA SER A 494 1.53 0.72 -25.13
C SER A 494 1.72 1.56 -23.86
N ASN A 495 0.74 2.39 -23.48
CA ASN A 495 0.80 3.17 -22.23
C ASN A 495 0.67 2.27 -21.00
N ARG A 496 -0.16 1.23 -21.07
CA ARG A 496 -0.24 0.20 -20.03
C ARG A 496 1.06 -0.59 -19.88
N VAL A 497 1.69 -0.93 -21.00
CA VAL A 497 3.02 -1.58 -20.98
C VAL A 497 4.06 -0.64 -20.38
N ASN A 498 4.05 0.65 -20.71
CA ASN A 498 5.02 1.62 -20.20
C ASN A 498 4.86 1.86 -18.68
N THR A 499 3.63 1.96 -18.18
CA THR A 499 3.34 2.08 -16.74
C THR A 499 3.79 0.83 -15.99
N TYR A 500 3.49 -0.38 -16.50
CA TYR A 500 4.03 -1.63 -15.98
C TYR A 500 5.57 -1.66 -15.94
N LEU A 501 6.23 -1.30 -17.04
CA LEU A 501 7.70 -1.33 -17.12
C LEU A 501 8.33 -0.33 -16.15
N TRP A 502 7.70 0.82 -15.96
CA TRP A 502 8.13 1.80 -14.96
C TRP A 502 7.97 1.25 -13.54
N GLN A 503 6.83 0.64 -13.20
CA GLN A 503 6.61 0.03 -11.87
C GLN A 503 7.69 -1.02 -11.58
N LYS A 504 7.98 -1.87 -12.56
CA LYS A 504 9.02 -2.90 -12.47
C LYS A 504 10.40 -2.28 -12.26
N GLU A 505 10.71 -1.19 -12.97
CA GLU A 505 12.00 -0.49 -12.84
C GLU A 505 12.15 0.16 -11.45
N MET A 506 11.11 0.82 -10.93
CA MET A 506 11.14 1.45 -9.60
C MET A 506 11.19 0.41 -8.48
N ALA A 507 10.41 -0.67 -8.58
CA ALA A 507 10.43 -1.75 -7.61
C ALA A 507 11.80 -2.45 -7.57
N ALA A 508 12.40 -2.70 -8.73
CA ALA A 508 13.76 -3.23 -8.83
C ALA A 508 14.80 -2.29 -8.23
N TYR A 509 14.69 -0.97 -8.49
CA TYR A 509 15.57 0.02 -7.89
C TYR A 509 15.51 -0.01 -6.35
N ILE A 510 14.31 -0.08 -5.76
CA ILE A 510 14.14 -0.17 -4.30
C ILE A 510 14.74 -1.47 -3.75
N LYS A 511 14.32 -2.63 -4.27
CA LYS A 511 14.68 -3.94 -3.67
C LYS A 511 16.14 -4.33 -3.95
N HIS A 512 16.71 -3.93 -5.09
CA HIS A 512 18.04 -4.37 -5.54
C HIS A 512 19.09 -3.27 -5.44
N ASP A 513 18.84 -2.09 -6.00
CA ASP A 513 19.85 -1.02 -6.09
C ASP A 513 19.99 -0.28 -4.76
N LEU A 514 18.89 -0.04 -4.05
CA LEU A 514 18.90 0.49 -2.67
C LEU A 514 19.02 -0.61 -1.61
N GLN A 515 18.97 -1.88 -2.01
CA GLN A 515 18.96 -3.05 -1.11
C GLN A 515 17.89 -2.96 0.00
N HIS A 516 16.77 -2.29 -0.25
CA HIS A 516 15.74 -2.06 0.73
C HIS A 516 14.70 -3.19 0.67
N LYS A 517 14.87 -4.22 1.53
CA LYS A 517 14.05 -5.46 1.46
C LYS A 517 13.15 -5.69 2.68
N GLN A 518 13.24 -4.85 3.70
CA GLN A 518 12.55 -5.06 4.98
C GLN A 518 11.07 -4.68 4.96
N HIS A 519 10.68 -3.68 4.16
CA HIS A 519 9.29 -3.25 4.03
C HIS A 519 8.58 -3.98 2.88
N LEU A 520 7.28 -4.17 3.04
CA LEU A 520 6.38 -4.53 1.95
C LEU A 520 6.35 -3.41 0.90
N LEU A 521 6.27 -3.79 -0.37
CA LEU A 521 6.18 -2.90 -1.51
C LEU A 521 4.97 -3.26 -2.36
N THR A 522 4.17 -2.26 -2.74
CA THR A 522 2.99 -2.44 -3.61
C THR A 522 2.72 -1.21 -4.48
N CYS A 523 1.62 -1.23 -5.22
CA CYS A 523 1.05 -0.11 -5.96
C CYS A 523 -0.46 -0.30 -6.09
N SER A 524 -1.23 0.78 -5.98
CA SER A 524 -2.70 0.72 -6.03
C SER A 524 -3.24 0.90 -7.46
N TYR A 525 -4.34 0.22 -7.73
CA TYR A 525 -5.17 0.35 -8.94
C TYR A 525 -6.61 0.66 -8.56
N ALA A 526 -7.27 1.56 -9.29
CA ALA A 526 -8.73 1.65 -9.31
C ALA A 526 -9.30 0.41 -10.01
N GLY A 527 -9.71 -0.61 -9.24
CA GLY A 527 -9.98 -1.95 -9.77
C GLY A 527 -8.69 -2.73 -10.03
N GLY A 528 -8.33 -2.97 -11.29
CA GLY A 528 -7.16 -3.79 -11.59
C GLY A 528 -6.47 -3.47 -12.91
N PRO A 529 -5.30 -4.07 -13.15
CA PRO A 529 -4.52 -3.82 -14.36
C PRO A 529 -5.29 -4.23 -15.62
N GLY A 530 -5.24 -3.39 -16.65
CA GLY A 530 -5.82 -3.66 -17.96
C GLY A 530 -4.95 -4.61 -18.81
N GLU A 531 -5.47 -5.02 -19.97
CA GLU A 531 -4.74 -5.92 -20.88
C GLU A 531 -3.36 -5.35 -21.29
N GLY A 532 -2.30 -6.13 -21.09
CA GLY A 532 -0.92 -5.73 -21.38
C GLY A 532 -0.16 -5.15 -20.18
N ASP A 533 -0.86 -4.86 -19.08
CA ASP A 533 -0.26 -4.50 -17.80
C ASP A 533 -0.09 -5.77 -16.94
N SER A 534 1.16 -6.12 -16.62
CA SER A 534 1.50 -7.30 -15.81
C SER A 534 2.04 -6.93 -14.43
N THR A 535 1.67 -5.76 -13.91
CA THR A 535 2.20 -5.22 -12.64
C THR A 535 2.02 -6.16 -11.47
N PHE A 536 0.86 -6.83 -11.36
CA PHE A 536 0.61 -7.82 -10.30
C PHE A 536 1.58 -9.02 -10.31
N SER A 537 2.20 -9.32 -11.45
CA SER A 537 3.21 -10.37 -11.61
C SER A 537 4.64 -9.92 -11.29
N ILE A 538 4.88 -8.65 -10.95
CA ILE A 538 6.24 -8.15 -10.63
C ILE A 538 6.72 -8.82 -9.32
N PRO A 539 7.84 -9.56 -9.31
CA PRO A 539 8.27 -10.30 -8.13
C PRO A 539 8.74 -9.40 -6.98
N GLU A 540 9.14 -8.16 -7.27
CA GLU A 540 9.52 -7.16 -6.27
C GLU A 540 8.33 -6.52 -5.53
N LEU A 541 7.08 -6.69 -6.03
CA LEU A 541 5.88 -6.25 -5.33
C LEU A 541 5.35 -7.41 -4.47
N ASP A 542 5.27 -7.19 -3.16
CA ASP A 542 4.99 -8.23 -2.17
C ASP A 542 3.50 -8.58 -2.09
N LEU A 543 2.61 -7.63 -2.43
CA LEU A 543 1.15 -7.79 -2.39
C LEU A 543 0.45 -6.98 -3.48
N LEU A 544 -0.82 -7.31 -3.73
CA LEU A 544 -1.68 -6.61 -4.69
C LEU A 544 -2.53 -5.58 -3.95
N SER A 545 -2.54 -4.33 -4.42
CA SER A 545 -3.31 -3.22 -3.83
C SER A 545 -4.37 -2.74 -4.81
N VAL A 546 -5.63 -2.67 -4.35
CA VAL A 546 -6.80 -2.37 -5.18
C VAL A 546 -7.73 -1.39 -4.47
N ASN A 547 -8.13 -0.32 -5.14
CA ASN A 547 -9.24 0.52 -4.74
C ASN A 547 -10.54 -0.10 -5.25
N MET A 548 -11.44 -0.45 -4.35
CA MET A 548 -12.67 -1.15 -4.66
C MET A 548 -13.86 -0.55 -3.94
N TYR A 549 -14.75 0.03 -4.73
CA TYR A 549 -15.96 0.68 -4.25
C TYR A 549 -17.18 0.00 -4.86
N SER A 550 -18.29 -0.07 -4.11
CA SER A 550 -19.54 -0.74 -4.52
C SER A 550 -19.51 -2.28 -4.59
N PHE A 551 -19.66 -2.93 -3.43
CA PHE A 551 -20.11 -4.32 -3.34
C PHE A 551 -21.63 -4.44 -3.16
N GLY A 552 -22.38 -3.52 -3.79
CA GLY A 552 -23.83 -3.40 -3.68
C GLY A 552 -24.55 -4.74 -3.76
N ASN A 553 -25.35 -5.03 -2.74
CA ASN A 553 -26.10 -6.26 -2.44
C ASN A 553 -25.31 -7.43 -1.82
N LEU A 554 -25.89 -7.98 -0.75
CA LEU A 554 -25.43 -9.16 0.00
C LEU A 554 -25.13 -10.40 -0.85
N ASN A 555 -25.71 -10.52 -2.04
CA ASN A 555 -25.39 -11.57 -3.01
C ASN A 555 -23.92 -11.53 -3.49
N ASN A 556 -23.19 -10.44 -3.26
CA ASN A 556 -21.88 -10.20 -3.85
C ASN A 556 -20.69 -10.64 -2.97
N ILE A 557 -20.88 -11.02 -1.69
CA ILE A 557 -19.73 -11.46 -0.85
C ILE A 557 -19.14 -12.79 -1.33
N VAL A 558 -19.98 -13.72 -1.80
CA VAL A 558 -19.53 -14.98 -2.40
C VAL A 558 -18.78 -14.71 -3.70
N SER A 559 -19.30 -13.81 -4.53
CA SER A 559 -18.66 -13.38 -5.77
C SER A 559 -17.32 -12.69 -5.51
N LEU A 560 -17.28 -11.76 -4.55
CA LEU A 560 -16.05 -11.11 -4.09
C LEU A 560 -15.03 -12.13 -3.60
N GLN A 561 -15.44 -13.08 -2.76
CA GLN A 561 -14.55 -14.13 -2.26
C GLN A 561 -14.02 -15.00 -3.40
N ASN A 562 -14.87 -15.37 -4.37
CA ASN A 562 -14.45 -16.14 -5.54
C ASN A 562 -13.44 -15.37 -6.39
N THR A 563 -13.65 -14.07 -6.58
CA THR A 563 -12.71 -13.18 -7.27
C THR A 563 -11.38 -13.09 -6.52
N VAL A 564 -11.41 -12.82 -5.21
CA VAL A 564 -10.21 -12.77 -4.35
C VAL A 564 -9.45 -14.10 -4.41
N LYS A 565 -10.15 -15.23 -4.30
CA LYS A 565 -9.57 -16.58 -4.43
C LYS A 565 -8.93 -16.80 -5.80
N ALA A 566 -9.61 -16.43 -6.89
CA ALA A 566 -9.09 -16.59 -8.25
C ALA A 566 -7.86 -15.72 -8.51
N VAL A 567 -7.87 -14.46 -8.06
CA VAL A 567 -6.74 -13.54 -8.18
C VAL A 567 -5.56 -14.04 -7.35
N HIS A 568 -5.80 -14.47 -6.10
CA HIS A 568 -4.75 -15.04 -5.26
C HIS A 568 -4.17 -16.33 -5.87
N GLN A 569 -5.00 -17.22 -6.44
CA GLN A 569 -4.52 -18.42 -7.15
C GLN A 569 -3.66 -18.09 -8.38
N LEU A 570 -3.96 -16.98 -9.07
CA LEU A 570 -3.22 -16.55 -10.25
C LEU A 570 -1.85 -15.96 -9.91
N TYR A 571 -1.77 -15.12 -8.88
CA TYR A 571 -0.55 -14.36 -8.56
C TYR A 571 0.22 -14.91 -7.35
N ASN A 572 -0.41 -15.74 -6.53
CA ASN A 572 0.13 -16.26 -5.26
C ASN A 572 0.67 -15.15 -4.34
N LYS A 573 -0.13 -14.10 -4.16
CA LYS A 573 0.18 -12.93 -3.33
C LYS A 573 -1.03 -12.49 -2.49
N PRO A 574 -0.82 -11.84 -1.34
CA PRO A 574 -1.89 -11.22 -0.58
C PRO A 574 -2.56 -10.10 -1.38
N ILE A 575 -3.84 -9.84 -1.09
CA ILE A 575 -4.62 -8.75 -1.71
C ILE A 575 -5.06 -7.81 -0.61
N ILE A 576 -4.72 -6.53 -0.70
CA ILE A 576 -5.22 -5.48 0.19
C ILE A 576 -6.14 -4.55 -0.60
N PHE A 577 -7.17 -4.04 0.06
CA PHE A 577 -7.94 -2.93 -0.51
C PHE A 577 -7.44 -1.60 0.06
N SER A 578 -6.59 -0.90 -0.68
CA SER A 578 -6.07 0.42 -0.30
C SER A 578 -7.15 1.48 -0.18
N GLU A 579 -8.28 1.29 -0.87
CA GLU A 579 -9.49 2.07 -0.68
C GLU A 579 -10.71 1.19 -0.82
N SER A 580 -11.69 1.42 0.06
CA SER A 580 -12.97 0.72 0.06
C SER A 580 -14.01 1.54 0.83
N GLY A 581 -15.28 1.22 0.64
CA GLY A 581 -16.37 1.85 1.37
C GLY A 581 -17.62 2.03 0.51
N PRO A 582 -18.71 2.57 1.10
CA PRO A 582 -19.93 2.86 0.38
C PRO A 582 -19.67 4.02 -0.59
N LEU A 583 -20.07 3.85 -1.86
CA LEU A 583 -20.13 4.97 -2.81
C LEU A 583 -21.25 5.96 -2.47
N ASP A 584 -22.33 5.44 -1.89
CA ASP A 584 -23.48 6.22 -1.46
C ASP A 584 -23.72 5.93 0.03
N GLU A 585 -23.47 6.90 0.90
CA GLU A 585 -24.19 6.94 2.16
C GLU A 585 -25.67 7.08 1.82
N LEU A 586 -26.41 5.97 1.88
CA LEU A 586 -27.86 6.06 1.91
C LEU A 586 -28.19 6.93 3.12
N THR A 587 -28.60 8.17 2.88
CA THR A 587 -28.96 9.17 3.90
C THR A 587 -30.02 8.63 4.88
N CYS A 588 -30.70 7.54 4.52
CA CYS A 588 -31.69 6.84 5.33
C CYS A 588 -31.16 5.60 6.10
N SER A 589 -29.91 5.15 5.92
CA SER A 589 -29.35 3.94 6.56
C SER A 589 -28.48 4.21 7.79
N GLY A 590 -28.00 5.44 8.00
CA GLY A 590 -27.04 5.76 9.06
C GLY A 590 -25.76 4.89 8.98
N THR A 591 -25.17 4.55 10.12
CA THR A 591 -23.94 3.73 10.25
C THR A 591 -24.12 2.24 9.91
N TYR A 592 -25.33 1.81 9.51
CA TYR A 592 -25.62 0.41 9.22
C TYR A 592 -24.88 -0.10 7.97
N SER A 593 -24.91 0.66 6.87
CA SER A 593 -24.22 0.33 5.62
C SER A 593 -22.72 0.23 5.83
N TYR A 594 -22.17 1.14 6.62
CA TYR A 594 -20.77 1.14 7.06
C TYR A 594 -20.41 -0.16 7.81
N THR A 595 -21.15 -0.45 8.89
CA THR A 595 -20.91 -1.64 9.72
C THR A 595 -21.01 -2.90 8.87
N GLN A 596 -22.04 -3.00 8.03
CA GLN A 596 -22.21 -4.16 7.16
C GLN A 596 -21.01 -4.38 6.23
N GLN A 597 -20.57 -3.35 5.50
CA GLN A 597 -19.46 -3.46 4.55
C GLN A 597 -18.13 -3.72 5.25
N LEU A 598 -17.89 -3.07 6.38
CA LEU A 598 -16.69 -3.27 7.19
C LEU A 598 -16.49 -4.76 7.53
N TRP A 599 -17.53 -5.40 8.04
CA TRP A 599 -17.49 -6.82 8.37
C TRP A 599 -17.41 -7.69 7.10
N GLN A 600 -18.14 -7.36 6.02
CA GLN A 600 -18.04 -8.09 4.75
C GLN A 600 -16.62 -8.11 4.19
N LEU A 601 -15.90 -6.99 4.25
CA LEU A 601 -14.50 -6.88 3.80
C LEU A 601 -13.58 -7.81 4.59
N ALA A 602 -13.71 -7.84 5.92
CA ALA A 602 -12.96 -8.77 6.77
C ALA A 602 -13.19 -10.24 6.39
N PHE A 603 -14.38 -10.54 5.88
CA PHE A 603 -14.82 -11.85 5.45
C PHE A 603 -14.76 -12.08 3.94
N SER A 604 -13.98 -11.30 3.20
CA SER A 604 -13.81 -11.49 1.76
C SER A 604 -12.60 -12.35 1.41
N GLY A 605 -11.68 -12.54 2.37
CA GLY A 605 -10.42 -13.26 2.18
C GLY A 605 -9.26 -12.38 1.73
N ILE A 606 -9.44 -11.07 1.69
CA ILE A 606 -8.35 -10.09 1.56
C ILE A 606 -7.46 -10.09 2.81
N ALA A 607 -6.22 -9.62 2.65
CA ALA A 607 -5.22 -9.51 3.69
C ALA A 607 -5.41 -8.30 4.60
N GLY A 608 -6.21 -7.32 4.18
CA GLY A 608 -6.54 -6.10 4.92
C GLY A 608 -7.21 -5.06 4.03
N PHE A 609 -7.57 -3.93 4.59
CA PHE A 609 -8.19 -2.83 3.85
C PHE A 609 -8.10 -1.48 4.57
N ASN A 610 -8.23 -0.41 3.79
CA ASN A 610 -8.52 0.94 4.26
C ASN A 610 -9.87 1.41 3.74
N TYR A 611 -10.64 2.08 4.59
CA TYR A 611 -11.86 2.76 4.18
C TYR A 611 -11.58 4.18 3.66
N TRP A 612 -12.44 4.71 2.78
CA TRP A 612 -12.38 6.08 2.28
C TRP A 612 -13.68 6.84 2.61
N ASN A 613 -13.68 8.09 3.10
CA ASN A 613 -12.60 9.01 3.50
C ASN A 613 -12.82 9.45 4.96
N ALA A 614 -11.79 9.81 5.72
CA ALA A 614 -11.91 10.28 7.10
C ALA A 614 -11.89 11.83 7.21
N ASP A 615 -13.05 12.45 7.45
CA ASP A 615 -13.22 13.88 7.80
C ASP A 615 -13.80 14.10 9.22
N ARG A 616 -13.05 14.79 10.07
CA ARG A 616 -13.07 14.79 11.56
C ARG A 616 -14.40 14.67 12.32
N VAL A 617 -15.52 15.15 11.80
CA VAL A 617 -16.77 15.29 12.59
C VAL A 617 -17.73 14.10 12.43
N ALA A 618 -17.58 13.27 11.38
CA ALA A 618 -18.49 12.16 11.09
C ALA A 618 -18.02 10.76 11.60
N PHE A 619 -16.73 10.57 11.91
CA PHE A 619 -16.13 9.22 11.96
C PHE A 619 -15.94 8.57 13.34
N ALA A 620 -16.22 9.26 14.45
CA ALA A 620 -16.05 8.63 15.78
C ALA A 620 -16.85 7.33 15.95
N ALA A 621 -18.04 7.26 15.33
CA ALA A 621 -18.86 6.05 15.31
C ALA A 621 -18.26 4.95 14.42
N GLU A 622 -17.71 5.34 13.26
CA GLU A 622 -17.03 4.43 12.34
C GLU A 622 -15.79 3.79 12.96
N TRP A 623 -14.95 4.61 13.59
CA TRP A 623 -13.74 4.13 14.26
C TRP A 623 -14.06 3.20 15.44
N ALA A 624 -15.15 3.47 16.17
CA ALA A 624 -15.63 2.57 17.21
C ALA A 624 -16.04 1.19 16.66
N GLU A 625 -16.67 1.13 15.49
CA GLU A 625 -17.01 -0.14 14.82
C GLU A 625 -15.77 -0.87 14.28
N MET A 626 -14.79 -0.16 13.72
CA MET A 626 -13.50 -0.73 13.32
C MET A 626 -12.76 -1.37 14.49
N ASN A 627 -12.71 -0.68 15.62
CA ASN A 627 -12.09 -1.22 16.83
C ASN A 627 -12.81 -2.48 17.32
N LYS A 628 -14.16 -2.56 17.20
CA LYS A 628 -14.90 -3.79 17.52
C LYS A 628 -14.51 -4.95 16.60
N LEU A 629 -14.42 -4.72 15.29
CA LEU A 629 -13.97 -5.73 14.33
C LEU A 629 -12.55 -6.20 14.62
N LYS A 630 -11.62 -5.26 14.84
CA LYS A 630 -10.22 -5.54 15.18
C LYS A 630 -10.11 -6.44 16.41
N ASN A 631 -10.72 -6.02 17.53
CA ASN A 631 -10.70 -6.81 18.77
C ASN A 631 -11.33 -8.19 18.54
N TRP A 632 -12.41 -8.26 17.76
CA TRP A 632 -13.07 -9.52 17.45
C TRP A 632 -12.15 -10.51 16.72
N ILE A 633 -11.32 -10.05 15.77
CA ILE A 633 -10.34 -10.88 15.05
C ILE A 633 -9.22 -11.37 15.98
N SER A 634 -8.75 -10.53 16.89
CA SER A 634 -7.62 -10.84 17.79
C SER A 634 -7.96 -11.83 18.91
N ASP A 635 -9.24 -11.99 19.28
CA ASP A 635 -9.65 -12.69 20.51
C ASP A 635 -9.71 -14.24 20.42
N ASP A 636 -9.53 -14.88 19.27
CA ASP A 636 -9.76 -16.34 19.14
C ASP A 636 -8.88 -17.03 18.06
N PRO A 637 -8.13 -18.11 18.39
CA PRO A 637 -7.38 -18.91 17.43
C PRO A 637 -8.22 -19.47 16.27
N LEU A 638 -9.50 -19.72 16.50
CA LEU A 638 -10.44 -20.21 15.48
C LEU A 638 -10.89 -19.09 14.53
N LYS A 639 -10.78 -17.82 14.94
CA LYS A 639 -11.01 -16.65 14.08
C LYS A 639 -9.77 -16.29 13.26
N GLN A 640 -8.57 -16.71 13.69
CA GLN A 640 -7.40 -16.71 12.82
C GLN A 640 -7.54 -17.66 11.62
N SER A 641 -8.42 -18.67 11.67
CA SER A 641 -8.76 -19.46 10.47
C SER A 641 -9.33 -18.60 9.33
N ILE A 642 -9.98 -17.47 9.65
CA ILE A 642 -10.47 -16.50 8.65
C ILE A 642 -9.30 -15.88 7.90
N LEU A 643 -8.25 -15.52 8.64
CA LEU A 643 -7.01 -15.01 8.08
C LEU A 643 -6.28 -16.11 7.29
N LEU A 644 -6.29 -17.35 7.77
CA LEU A 644 -5.65 -18.48 7.07
C LEU A 644 -6.42 -18.92 5.82
N GLY A 645 -7.71 -18.59 5.73
CA GLY A 645 -8.50 -18.82 4.53
C GLY A 645 -9.22 -20.17 4.46
N ASP A 646 -9.27 -20.90 5.57
CA ASP A 646 -9.84 -22.25 5.71
C ASP A 646 -11.36 -22.21 5.99
N TRP A 647 -12.08 -21.40 5.21
CA TRP A 647 -13.52 -21.17 5.39
C TRP A 647 -14.24 -20.99 4.05
N GLU A 648 -15.52 -21.38 4.05
CA GLU A 648 -16.46 -21.25 2.95
C GLU A 648 -17.55 -20.25 3.32
N VAL A 649 -18.09 -19.57 2.30
CA VAL A 649 -19.23 -18.67 2.46
C VAL A 649 -20.47 -19.37 1.91
N GLY A 650 -21.54 -19.39 2.69
CA GLY A 650 -22.86 -19.79 2.27
C GLY A 650 -23.83 -18.61 2.25
N HIS A 651 -24.80 -18.69 1.35
CA HIS A 651 -25.94 -17.78 1.28
C HIS A 651 -27.23 -18.58 1.52
N ALA A 652 -28.16 -18.02 2.29
CA ALA A 652 -29.47 -18.62 2.53
C ALA A 652 -30.55 -17.53 2.52
N ASN A 653 -31.72 -17.86 1.97
CA ASN A 653 -32.88 -16.98 1.98
C ASN A 653 -33.94 -17.54 2.94
N GLY A 654 -34.54 -16.68 3.74
CA GLY A 654 -35.67 -17.07 4.60
C GLY A 654 -36.79 -16.03 4.59
N THR A 655 -38.00 -16.47 4.91
CA THR A 655 -39.17 -15.58 5.04
C THR A 655 -39.58 -15.55 6.51
N VAL A 656 -39.63 -14.37 7.12
CA VAL A 656 -40.11 -14.17 8.49
C VAL A 656 -41.54 -13.64 8.43
N ARG A 657 -42.47 -14.35 9.06
CA ARG A 657 -43.85 -13.88 9.21
C ARG A 657 -43.89 -12.81 10.29
N GLY A 658 -44.27 -11.58 9.92
CA GLY A 658 -44.61 -10.53 10.87
C GLY A 658 -46.05 -10.68 11.38
N THR A 659 -46.61 -9.57 11.88
CA THR A 659 -48.05 -9.41 12.17
C THR A 659 -48.93 -9.97 11.04
N PRO A 660 -50.23 -10.28 11.29
CA PRO A 660 -51.02 -11.22 10.49
C PRO A 660 -51.00 -11.09 8.95
N ASP A 661 -50.64 -9.92 8.40
CA ASP A 661 -50.68 -9.62 6.97
C ASP A 661 -49.33 -9.18 6.35
N SER A 662 -48.20 -9.24 7.06
CA SER A 662 -46.88 -8.81 6.53
C SER A 662 -45.87 -9.95 6.44
N TYR A 663 -45.43 -10.29 5.23
CA TYR A 663 -44.29 -11.17 4.99
C TYR A 663 -43.03 -10.33 4.80
N TRP A 664 -42.00 -10.59 5.60
CA TRP A 664 -40.68 -10.00 5.42
C TRP A 664 -39.77 -11.07 4.81
N ARG A 665 -39.16 -10.79 3.66
CA ARG A 665 -37.98 -11.56 3.23
C ARG A 665 -36.80 -11.12 4.09
N LYS A 666 -35.95 -12.08 4.46
CA LYS A 666 -34.65 -11.82 5.06
C LYS A 666 -33.63 -12.69 4.33
N ASP A 667 -32.58 -12.06 3.86
CA ASP A 667 -31.44 -12.76 3.28
C ASP A 667 -30.37 -12.96 4.36
N PHE A 668 -29.71 -14.11 4.34
CA PHE A 668 -28.74 -14.54 5.35
C PHE A 668 -27.42 -14.88 4.66
N ASN A 669 -26.35 -14.20 5.05
CA ASN A 669 -25.00 -14.59 4.69
C ASN A 669 -24.32 -15.23 5.89
N TYR A 670 -23.71 -16.39 5.70
CA TYR A 670 -22.98 -17.08 6.75
C TYR A 670 -21.67 -17.62 6.22
N ILE A 671 -20.70 -17.72 7.11
CA ILE A 671 -19.39 -18.31 6.86
C ILE A 671 -19.32 -19.58 7.68
N TYR A 672 -18.72 -20.62 7.15
CA TYR A 672 -18.44 -21.82 7.93
C TYR A 672 -17.01 -22.30 7.68
N GLU A 673 -16.39 -22.75 8.76
CA GLU A 673 -15.04 -23.30 8.73
C GLU A 673 -15.05 -24.65 8.00
N THR A 674 -14.06 -24.88 7.13
CA THR A 674 -13.90 -26.15 6.40
C THR A 674 -12.87 -27.07 7.05
N ALA A 675 -12.14 -26.60 8.07
CA ALA A 675 -11.05 -27.34 8.67
C ALA A 675 -11.49 -28.71 9.22
N THR A 676 -10.96 -29.78 8.63
CA THR A 676 -10.98 -31.14 9.15
C THR A 676 -9.96 -31.25 10.29
N TYR A 677 -10.26 -30.66 11.45
CA TYR A 677 -9.60 -31.09 12.67
C TYR A 677 -10.11 -32.49 13.05
N PRO A 678 -9.26 -33.42 13.55
CA PRO A 678 -9.67 -34.76 13.99
C PRO A 678 -10.63 -34.80 15.19
N SER A 679 -11.25 -33.69 15.58
CA SER A 679 -12.14 -33.59 16.75
C SER A 679 -13.44 -32.86 16.41
N THR A 680 -14.42 -33.63 15.95
CA THR A 680 -15.88 -33.54 16.19
C THR A 680 -16.65 -32.20 16.19
N PHE A 681 -16.09 -31.05 15.83
CA PHE A 681 -16.86 -29.81 15.69
C PHE A 681 -16.45 -29.03 14.43
N LYS A 682 -17.43 -28.80 13.55
CA LYS A 682 -17.35 -27.75 12.52
C LYS A 682 -18.04 -26.51 13.10
N HIS A 683 -17.35 -25.38 13.12
CA HIS A 683 -17.92 -24.11 13.58
C HIS A 683 -18.38 -23.27 12.38
N ALA A 684 -19.57 -22.68 12.47
CA ALA A 684 -20.06 -21.72 11.48
C ALA A 684 -20.25 -20.35 12.14
N PHE A 685 -19.73 -19.29 11.51
CA PHE A 685 -19.82 -17.89 11.91
C PHE A 685 -20.64 -17.12 10.87
N GLY A 686 -21.79 -16.55 11.23
CA GLY A 686 -22.60 -15.80 10.26
C GLY A 686 -23.01 -14.42 10.75
N ALA A 687 -23.13 -13.48 9.81
CA ALA A 687 -23.70 -12.16 10.04
C ALA A 687 -25.18 -12.16 9.61
N LEU A 688 -26.10 -11.90 10.54
CA LEU A 688 -27.52 -11.79 10.23
C LEU A 688 -27.80 -10.37 9.73
N VAL A 689 -27.89 -10.20 8.42
CA VAL A 689 -28.08 -8.88 7.82
C VAL A 689 -29.56 -8.72 7.48
N ASN A 690 -30.26 -7.90 8.27
CA ASN A 690 -31.68 -7.64 8.06
C ASN A 690 -31.88 -6.78 6.80
N LEU A 691 -32.05 -7.41 5.64
CA LEU A 691 -32.68 -6.77 4.49
C LEU A 691 -34.19 -6.77 4.69
N THR A 692 -34.71 -5.88 5.52
CA THR A 692 -36.00 -5.32 5.12
C THR A 692 -35.75 -4.54 3.84
N ASP A 693 -36.16 -5.11 2.71
CA ASP A 693 -36.54 -4.39 1.48
C ASP A 693 -37.38 -3.18 1.89
N ASN A 694 -36.74 -2.08 2.27
CA ASN A 694 -37.41 -0.80 2.32
C ASN A 694 -37.50 -0.39 0.86
N TYR A 695 -38.65 -0.71 0.27
CA TYR A 695 -39.14 -0.36 -1.06
C TYR A 695 -38.84 1.10 -1.52
N TYR A 696 -38.36 1.96 -0.62
CA TYR A 696 -38.13 3.39 -0.77
C TYR A 696 -36.66 3.81 -0.93
N THR A 697 -35.66 2.92 -0.77
CA THR A 697 -34.23 3.31 -0.75
C THR A 697 -33.47 2.98 -2.04
N ASN A 698 -34.13 2.45 -3.08
CA ASN A 698 -33.47 1.93 -4.28
C ASN A 698 -33.68 2.79 -5.53
N ASN A 699 -34.30 3.97 -5.40
CA ASN A 699 -34.50 4.90 -6.51
C ASN A 699 -33.88 6.25 -6.16
N ALA A 700 -32.95 6.73 -6.99
CA ALA A 700 -32.39 8.08 -6.90
C ALA A 700 -33.47 9.18 -6.92
N ALA A 701 -34.67 8.88 -7.45
CA ALA A 701 -35.84 9.76 -7.42
C ALA A 701 -36.52 9.88 -6.03
N ASP A 702 -36.32 8.91 -5.12
CA ASP A 702 -36.98 8.84 -3.81
C ASP A 702 -36.09 9.31 -2.64
N SER A 703 -34.87 9.77 -2.89
CA SER A 703 -34.02 10.46 -1.90
C SER A 703 -34.71 11.70 -1.30
N SER A 704 -35.56 12.35 -2.10
CA SER A 704 -36.44 13.46 -1.72
C SER A 704 -37.56 13.09 -0.73
N TRP A 705 -37.75 11.79 -0.44
CA TRP A 705 -38.77 11.29 0.47
C TRP A 705 -38.24 11.00 1.88
N CYS A 706 -36.94 10.71 2.03
CA CYS A 706 -36.28 10.50 3.32
C CYS A 706 -35.97 11.82 4.03
N ILE A 707 -35.60 12.84 3.25
CA ILE A 707 -35.32 14.19 3.72
C ILE A 707 -36.37 15.08 3.08
N ASN A 708 -37.19 15.75 3.88
CA ASN A 708 -38.18 16.68 3.34
C ASN A 708 -37.48 17.88 2.67
N THR A 709 -38.22 18.72 1.96
CA THR A 709 -37.70 19.92 1.29
C THR A 709 -37.00 20.95 2.20
N TRP A 710 -36.95 20.70 3.51
CA TRP A 710 -36.31 21.54 4.53
C TRP A 710 -35.07 20.90 5.18
N GLY A 711 -34.60 19.76 4.67
CA GLY A 711 -33.41 19.09 5.21
C GLY A 711 -33.69 18.22 6.45
N GLU A 712 -34.95 18.02 6.84
CA GLU A 712 -35.30 17.20 8.00
C GLU A 712 -35.72 15.79 7.59
N LEU A 713 -35.27 14.78 8.35
CA LEU A 713 -35.72 13.39 8.22
C LEU A 713 -37.25 13.30 8.31
N ASN A 714 -37.86 12.62 7.35
CA ASN A 714 -39.31 12.46 7.28
C ASN A 714 -39.85 11.91 8.62
N PRO A 715 -40.82 12.59 9.26
CA PRO A 715 -41.34 12.18 10.58
C PRO A 715 -41.88 10.75 10.61
N TRP A 716 -42.37 10.24 9.47
CA TRP A 716 -42.86 8.86 9.33
C TRP A 716 -41.75 7.81 9.40
N LEU A 717 -40.51 8.17 9.02
CA LEU A 717 -39.31 7.36 9.21
C LEU A 717 -38.78 7.47 10.63
N LYS A 718 -38.96 8.61 11.32
CA LYS A 718 -38.53 8.83 12.71
C LYS A 718 -39.16 7.84 13.71
N ASP A 719 -40.40 7.41 13.46
CA ASP A 719 -41.11 6.43 14.32
C ASP A 719 -40.79 4.96 13.99
N ARG A 720 -40.19 4.66 12.81
CA ARG A 720 -39.87 3.29 12.37
C ARG A 720 -38.37 3.01 12.24
N ILE A 721 -37.58 4.05 12.06
CA ILE A 721 -36.12 4.12 12.21
C ILE A 721 -35.85 4.83 13.54
N ASN A 722 -36.40 4.31 14.63
CA ASN A 722 -35.76 4.51 15.94
C ASN A 722 -34.61 3.49 16.03
N PHE A 723 -33.57 3.73 15.24
CA PHE A 723 -32.22 3.41 15.65
C PHE A 723 -31.74 4.69 16.32
N ASP A 724 -31.98 4.82 17.63
CA ASP A 724 -31.19 5.78 18.36
C ASP A 724 -29.73 5.40 18.12
N GLY A 725 -28.88 6.37 17.76
CA GLY A 725 -27.45 6.12 17.53
C GLY A 725 -26.72 5.58 18.76
N THR A 726 -27.42 5.35 19.87
CA THR A 726 -27.01 4.35 20.84
C THR A 726 -27.24 2.98 20.24
N LEU A 727 -26.17 2.29 19.85
CA LEU A 727 -26.20 0.84 19.86
C LEU A 727 -26.68 0.40 21.27
N SER A 728 -27.97 0.16 21.44
CA SER A 728 -28.44 -0.67 22.54
C SER A 728 -27.83 -2.02 22.26
N THR A 729 -26.70 -2.30 22.93
CA THR A 729 -26.06 -3.56 23.36
C THR A 729 -26.34 -4.91 22.66
N ASN A 730 -27.04 -4.99 21.51
CA ASN A 730 -28.05 -6.05 21.33
C ASN A 730 -28.16 -6.64 19.89
N GLN A 731 -27.17 -6.48 19.00
CA GLN A 731 -27.10 -7.16 17.68
C GLN A 731 -26.26 -8.45 17.77
N ARG A 732 -26.69 -9.58 17.19
CA ARG A 732 -26.05 -10.91 17.39
C ARG A 732 -25.34 -11.46 16.15
N LEU A 733 -24.11 -11.96 16.35
CA LEU A 733 -23.42 -12.94 15.49
C LEU A 733 -23.89 -14.35 15.89
N PHE A 734 -24.12 -15.26 14.94
CA PHE A 734 -24.46 -16.66 15.26
C PHE A 734 -23.22 -17.54 15.16
N VAL A 735 -22.94 -18.31 16.22
CA VAL A 735 -21.99 -19.43 16.21
C VAL A 735 -22.79 -20.71 16.37
N LYS A 736 -22.76 -21.61 15.38
CA LYS A 736 -23.29 -22.97 15.53
C LYS A 736 -22.11 -23.91 15.77
N ASN A 737 -22.04 -24.50 16.97
CA ASN A 737 -21.20 -25.66 17.22
C ASN A 737 -21.99 -26.90 16.79
N ASP A 738 -21.38 -27.71 15.92
CA ASP A 738 -21.80 -29.04 15.51
C ASP A 738 -22.66 -29.12 14.22
N LEU A 739 -22.02 -29.59 13.14
CA LEU A 739 -22.63 -29.98 11.85
C LEU A 739 -22.55 -31.51 11.65
N SER A 740 -22.59 -32.31 12.73
CA SER A 740 -22.31 -33.76 12.71
C SER A 740 -23.25 -34.66 11.88
N THR A 741 -24.24 -34.11 11.17
CA THR A 741 -25.15 -34.87 10.31
C THR A 741 -25.20 -34.24 8.91
N ASN A 742 -24.82 -35.01 7.89
CA ASN A 742 -24.84 -34.60 6.46
C ASN A 742 -26.23 -34.20 5.91
N ASN A 743 -27.28 -34.13 6.74
CA ASN A 743 -28.66 -33.91 6.34
C ASN A 743 -29.41 -32.83 7.17
N ASP A 744 -28.73 -32.04 8.01
CA ASP A 744 -29.41 -30.97 8.77
C ASP A 744 -29.28 -29.59 8.08
N PRO A 745 -30.28 -29.13 7.30
CA PRO A 745 -30.39 -27.71 6.99
C PRO A 745 -30.47 -26.91 8.30
N LEU A 746 -29.96 -25.68 8.30
CA LEU A 746 -30.03 -24.75 9.43
C LEU A 746 -31.49 -24.57 9.91
N TYR A 747 -31.94 -25.41 10.86
CA TYR A 747 -33.26 -25.32 11.47
C TYR A 747 -33.18 -24.36 12.67
N LEU A 748 -33.62 -23.12 12.46
CA LEU A 748 -33.97 -22.23 13.56
C LEU A 748 -35.35 -22.68 14.10
N PRO A 749 -35.49 -23.09 15.38
CA PRO A 749 -36.75 -23.59 15.90
C PRO A 749 -37.86 -22.53 15.82
N TRP A 750 -39.00 -22.89 15.24
CA TRP A 750 -40.22 -22.07 15.28
C TRP A 750 -40.68 -21.91 16.73
N GLY A 751 -40.65 -20.68 17.25
CA GLY A 751 -41.21 -20.34 18.56
C GLY A 751 -40.40 -19.38 19.43
N TYR A 752 -39.16 -19.05 19.07
CA TYR A 752 -38.33 -18.08 19.83
C TYR A 752 -38.07 -16.78 19.07
N VAL A 753 -39.15 -16.14 18.61
CA VAL A 753 -39.09 -14.79 18.04
C VAL A 753 -40.00 -13.86 18.84
N GLU A 754 -39.77 -13.81 20.14
CA GLU A 754 -40.12 -12.65 20.96
C GLU A 754 -38.81 -11.97 21.38
N TYR A 755 -38.66 -10.69 20.98
CA TYR A 755 -37.63 -9.73 21.39
C TYR A 755 -36.24 -10.33 21.62
N VAL A 756 -35.51 -10.56 20.52
CA VAL A 756 -34.12 -11.02 20.57
C VAL A 756 -33.22 -9.79 20.60
N SER A 757 -32.92 -9.31 21.81
CA SER A 757 -32.24 -8.03 22.05
C SER A 757 -31.13 -8.13 23.10
N ASP A 758 -30.08 -8.95 22.90
CA ASP A 758 -28.87 -8.96 23.77
C ASP A 758 -27.67 -9.66 23.09
N LEU A 759 -26.44 -9.16 23.25
CA LEU A 759 -25.18 -9.78 22.76
C LEU A 759 -24.57 -10.67 23.86
N VAL A 760 -24.76 -12.00 23.78
CA VAL A 760 -24.21 -12.98 24.75
C VAL A 760 -23.62 -14.19 24.02
N TRP A 761 -22.37 -14.50 24.35
CA TRP A 761 -21.66 -15.72 23.94
C TRP A 761 -22.25 -16.95 24.64
N TYR A 762 -22.60 -18.00 23.90
CA TYR A 762 -22.98 -19.28 24.50
C TYR A 762 -22.01 -20.38 24.08
N ASP A 763 -21.42 -21.04 25.09
CA ASP A 763 -20.79 -22.35 24.96
C ASP A 763 -21.92 -23.41 24.88
N LEU A 764 -22.02 -24.10 23.76
CA LEU A 764 -23.10 -25.04 23.43
C LEU A 764 -23.07 -26.34 24.25
N ALA A 765 -22.15 -26.50 25.19
CA ALA A 765 -22.09 -27.65 26.11
C ALA A 765 -23.32 -27.83 27.03
N THR A 766 -24.30 -26.92 27.02
CA THR A 766 -25.45 -26.93 27.96
C THR A 766 -26.82 -27.25 27.35
N PHE A 767 -26.93 -27.53 26.05
CA PHE A 767 -28.21 -27.94 25.44
C PHE A 767 -28.49 -29.44 25.60
N ASN A 768 -28.84 -29.88 26.81
CA ASN A 768 -29.42 -31.20 27.04
C ASN A 768 -30.97 -31.14 27.05
N THR A 769 -31.56 -31.88 26.10
CA THR A 769 -32.90 -32.51 26.10
C THR A 769 -34.09 -31.74 26.70
N ILE A 770 -34.95 -31.21 25.83
CA ILE A 770 -36.34 -30.86 26.21
C ILE A 770 -37.32 -31.82 25.51
N SER A 771 -37.99 -32.66 26.31
CA SER A 771 -39.09 -33.52 25.88
C SER A 771 -40.42 -32.75 25.88
N GLY A 772 -41.05 -32.57 24.72
CA GLY A 772 -42.37 -31.94 24.57
C GLY A 772 -43.30 -32.73 23.64
N ASN A 773 -44.53 -32.95 24.08
CA ASN A 773 -45.50 -33.93 23.57
C ASN A 773 -46.29 -33.39 22.35
N TRP A 774 -46.22 -34.08 21.20
CA TRP A 774 -46.79 -33.67 19.91
C TRP A 774 -48.19 -34.27 19.64
N THR A 775 -49.21 -33.82 20.36
CA THR A 775 -50.60 -34.23 20.08
C THR A 775 -51.52 -33.01 20.05
N ASN A 776 -51.66 -32.41 18.86
CA ASN A 776 -52.89 -31.81 18.31
C ASN A 776 -52.55 -30.80 17.22
N TYR A 777 -52.48 -31.22 15.95
CA TYR A 777 -52.89 -30.39 14.81
C TYR A 777 -53.22 -31.30 13.63
N ASN A 778 -54.51 -31.42 13.35
CA ASN A 778 -55.08 -32.19 12.24
C ASN A 778 -55.91 -31.21 11.40
N SER A 779 -55.38 -30.73 10.27
CA SER A 779 -56.15 -30.21 9.13
C SER A 779 -55.24 -29.87 7.94
N ALA A 780 -55.23 -30.77 6.94
CA ALA A 780 -54.89 -30.60 5.51
C ALA A 780 -53.48 -30.06 5.11
N PRO A 781 -52.88 -30.56 4.01
CA PRO A 781 -51.46 -30.42 3.72
C PRO A 781 -51.16 -29.04 3.14
N LEU A 782 -50.63 -28.13 3.96
CA LEU A 782 -49.91 -26.96 3.46
C LEU A 782 -48.42 -27.31 3.50
N SER A 783 -47.83 -27.27 2.30
CA SER A 783 -46.42 -27.44 1.99
C SER A 783 -45.50 -27.03 3.14
N HIS A 784 -44.88 -28.04 3.77
CA HIS A 784 -43.69 -27.85 4.58
C HIS A 784 -42.71 -26.97 3.80
N PRO A 785 -42.16 -25.88 4.39
CA PRO A 785 -40.95 -25.28 3.86
C PRO A 785 -39.81 -26.26 4.19
N THR A 786 -39.69 -27.30 3.39
CA THR A 786 -38.47 -28.08 3.31
C THR A 786 -37.42 -27.12 2.76
N LEU A 787 -36.45 -26.74 3.58
CA LEU A 787 -35.26 -26.05 3.10
C LEU A 787 -34.55 -27.03 2.16
N TYR A 788 -34.76 -26.85 0.85
CA TYR A 788 -33.88 -27.49 -0.11
C TYR A 788 -32.56 -26.75 0.00
N VAL A 789 -31.58 -27.38 0.66
CA VAL A 789 -30.21 -27.23 0.20
C VAL A 789 -30.26 -27.84 -1.19
N THR A 790 -30.50 -27.00 -2.19
CA THR A 790 -30.14 -27.43 -3.53
C THR A 790 -28.65 -27.63 -3.43
N ASP A 791 -28.21 -28.88 -3.57
CA ASP A 791 -27.00 -29.14 -4.33
C ASP A 791 -27.25 -28.40 -5.66
N GLU A 792 -26.94 -27.10 -5.69
CA GLU A 792 -26.57 -26.48 -6.94
C GLU A 792 -25.36 -27.29 -7.32
N THR A 793 -25.65 -28.32 -8.14
CA THR A 793 -24.74 -28.96 -9.06
C THR A 793 -23.62 -27.99 -9.28
N ILE A 794 -22.45 -28.34 -8.77
CA ILE A 794 -21.17 -27.82 -9.18
C ILE A 794 -21.28 -27.73 -10.70
N ALA A 795 -21.65 -26.54 -11.19
CA ALA A 795 -21.60 -26.25 -12.59
C ALA A 795 -20.10 -26.19 -12.80
N VAL A 796 -19.56 -27.30 -13.31
CA VAL A 796 -18.19 -27.36 -13.82
C VAL A 796 -18.18 -26.44 -15.04
N HIS A 797 -18.22 -25.13 -14.79
CA HIS A 797 -17.86 -24.10 -15.73
C HIS A 797 -16.36 -24.01 -15.64
N GLY A 798 -15.71 -24.86 -16.45
CA GLY A 798 -14.27 -24.93 -16.55
C GLY A 798 -13.64 -23.55 -16.73
N ASN A 799 -12.58 -23.32 -15.97
CA ASN A 799 -11.45 -22.42 -16.22
C ASN A 799 -11.78 -21.20 -17.10
N ARG A 800 -12.28 -20.14 -16.48
CA ARG A 800 -12.14 -18.78 -17.00
C ARG A 800 -11.59 -17.86 -15.93
N ALA A 801 -10.33 -17.45 -16.14
CA ALA A 801 -9.83 -16.17 -15.68
C ALA A 801 -10.59 -15.08 -16.45
N VAL A 802 -11.21 -14.16 -15.74
CA VAL A 802 -11.71 -12.91 -16.28
C VAL A 802 -11.28 -11.84 -15.30
N VAL A 803 -10.41 -10.93 -15.73
CA VAL A 803 -10.34 -9.59 -15.14
C VAL A 803 -11.39 -8.77 -15.89
N PRO A 804 -12.53 -8.48 -15.24
CA PRO A 804 -13.14 -7.17 -15.36
C PRO A 804 -13.70 -6.82 -13.98
N PHE A 805 -12.99 -5.96 -13.26
CA PHE A 805 -13.57 -5.37 -12.06
C PHE A 805 -14.79 -4.56 -12.51
N GLU A 806 -16.00 -5.03 -12.18
CA GLU A 806 -17.25 -4.38 -12.56
C GLU A 806 -17.31 -2.99 -11.92
N GLY A 807 -16.97 -1.99 -12.73
CA GLY A 807 -16.99 -0.59 -12.34
C GLY A 807 -16.39 0.27 -13.44
N GLN A 808 -17.08 0.33 -14.59
CA GLN A 808 -17.07 1.35 -15.66
C GLN A 808 -17.23 0.69 -17.03
N PHE A 809 -18.46 0.31 -17.39
CA PHE A 809 -18.83 0.14 -18.79
C PHE A 809 -19.33 1.49 -19.31
N LYS A 810 -18.54 2.16 -20.17
CA LYS A 810 -19.08 3.15 -21.10
C LYS A 810 -19.38 2.43 -22.41
N GLU A 811 -20.63 2.44 -22.81
CA GLU A 811 -21.13 1.98 -24.11
C GLU A 811 -20.29 2.62 -25.23
N ILE A 812 -19.55 1.82 -26.00
CA ILE A 812 -19.02 2.27 -27.29
C ILE A 812 -20.21 2.25 -28.25
N SER A 813 -20.85 3.41 -28.41
CA SER A 813 -21.92 3.61 -29.39
C SER A 813 -21.41 3.32 -30.80
N GLU A 814 -22.21 2.60 -31.57
CA GLU A 814 -22.05 2.36 -33.00
C GLU A 814 -21.76 3.66 -33.77
N GLN A 815 -20.51 3.87 -34.19
CA GLN A 815 -20.16 4.63 -35.41
C GLN A 815 -18.67 4.53 -35.70
N GLY A 816 -18.33 3.75 -36.74
CA GLY A 816 -16.95 3.67 -37.22
C GLY A 816 -16.67 2.41 -38.02
N MET A 817 -17.45 2.14 -39.08
CA MET A 817 -17.00 1.21 -40.11
C MET A 817 -15.75 1.80 -40.80
N ALA A 818 -14.59 1.19 -40.56
CA ALA A 818 -13.43 1.34 -41.44
C ALA A 818 -13.15 -0.02 -42.10
N GLN A 819 -13.40 -0.08 -43.40
CA GLN A 819 -12.91 -1.12 -44.30
C GLN A 819 -11.38 -1.00 -44.39
N ASN A 820 -10.65 -2.10 -44.19
CA ASN A 820 -9.49 -2.49 -44.99
C ASN A 820 -9.04 -3.91 -44.64
N GLU A 821 -9.00 -4.77 -45.66
CA GLU A 821 -8.43 -6.11 -45.61
C GLU A 821 -6.88 -6.03 -45.61
N SER A 822 -6.26 -6.35 -44.48
CA SER A 822 -4.94 -7.00 -44.30
C SER A 822 -4.30 -6.54 -42.99
N GLU A 823 -4.85 -6.94 -41.85
CA GLU A 823 -4.20 -6.74 -40.55
C GLU A 823 -3.75 -8.08 -39.99
N THR A 824 -2.44 -8.23 -39.87
CA THR A 824 -1.76 -9.34 -39.22
C THR A 824 -1.96 -9.20 -37.72
N VAL A 825 -2.69 -10.12 -37.09
CA VAL A 825 -2.90 -10.11 -35.63
C VAL A 825 -1.96 -11.13 -34.99
N GLN A 826 -1.03 -10.67 -34.16
CA GLN A 826 -0.24 -11.55 -33.28
C GLN A 826 -1.14 -12.04 -32.13
N LEU A 827 -1.24 -13.36 -31.95
CA LEU A 827 -2.10 -13.96 -30.93
C LEU A 827 -1.31 -14.94 -30.04
N PHE A 828 -0.86 -14.40 -28.89
CA PHE A 828 -0.52 -15.07 -27.63
C PHE A 828 0.66 -16.08 -27.59
N THR A 829 1.23 -16.21 -26.38
CA THR A 829 2.39 -17.05 -26.04
C THR A 829 1.96 -18.23 -25.19
N ALA A 830 2.49 -19.43 -25.46
CA ALA A 830 2.32 -20.61 -24.60
C ALA A 830 3.67 -21.10 -24.05
N VAL A 831 3.65 -21.69 -22.86
CA VAL A 831 4.83 -22.25 -22.19
C VAL A 831 4.64 -23.76 -22.02
N GLU A 832 5.57 -24.55 -22.55
CA GLU A 832 5.68 -25.97 -22.23
C GLU A 832 7.18 -26.36 -22.11
N ASN A 833 7.55 -27.09 -21.06
CA ASN A 833 8.91 -27.65 -20.85
C ASN A 833 10.09 -26.67 -20.98
N ASN A 834 9.99 -25.47 -20.38
CA ASN A 834 11.03 -24.43 -20.39
C ASN A 834 11.49 -23.93 -21.77
N GLU A 835 10.82 -24.33 -22.87
CA GLU A 835 11.00 -23.72 -24.19
C GLU A 835 9.68 -23.06 -24.61
N ARG A 836 9.74 -21.76 -24.82
CA ARG A 836 8.57 -20.92 -25.08
C ARG A 836 8.18 -21.03 -26.57
N LEU A 837 6.90 -21.27 -26.85
CA LEU A 837 6.39 -21.45 -28.22
C LEU A 837 5.46 -20.29 -28.60
N GLU A 838 5.57 -19.82 -29.84
CA GLU A 838 4.81 -18.68 -30.35
C GLU A 838 4.09 -19.07 -31.65
N ILE A 839 2.77 -18.86 -31.68
CA ILE A 839 1.99 -18.97 -32.91
C ILE A 839 2.01 -17.59 -33.56
N VAL A 840 2.73 -17.49 -34.67
CA VAL A 840 2.97 -16.19 -35.31
C VAL A 840 1.94 -15.90 -36.39
N GLU A 841 1.25 -16.91 -36.94
CA GLU A 841 0.40 -16.65 -38.10
C GLU A 841 -0.66 -17.70 -38.48
N VAL A 842 -1.88 -17.22 -38.80
CA VAL A 842 -2.93 -17.98 -39.48
C VAL A 842 -3.42 -17.16 -40.67
N ARG A 843 -3.36 -17.73 -41.87
CA ARG A 843 -3.77 -17.04 -43.12
C ARG A 843 -4.80 -17.88 -43.89
N LYS A 844 -5.71 -17.20 -44.60
CA LYS A 844 -6.59 -17.89 -45.55
C LYS A 844 -5.75 -18.40 -46.74
N ALA A 845 -5.83 -19.70 -47.03
CA ALA A 845 -4.97 -20.31 -48.05
C ALA A 845 -5.28 -19.73 -49.44
N SER A 846 -4.25 -19.33 -50.18
CA SER A 846 -4.40 -18.78 -51.54
C SER A 846 -4.47 -19.91 -52.56
N ILE A 847 -5.61 -20.60 -52.62
CA ILE A 847 -5.85 -21.64 -53.64
C ILE A 847 -6.56 -21.02 -54.84
N ARG A 848 -6.04 -21.34 -56.05
CA ARG A 848 -6.61 -20.92 -57.33
C ARG A 848 -8.10 -21.23 -57.40
N LEU A 849 -8.86 -20.21 -57.84
CA LEU A 849 -10.25 -20.26 -58.29
C LEU A 849 -10.65 -21.66 -58.77
N GLU A 850 -11.41 -22.38 -57.94
CA GLU A 850 -12.71 -23.01 -58.29
C GLU A 850 -13.19 -24.08 -57.31
N GLN A 851 -12.44 -24.53 -56.28
CA GLN A 851 -13.01 -25.44 -55.27
C GLN A 851 -12.47 -25.17 -53.85
N GLN A 852 -13.40 -24.89 -52.92
CA GLN A 852 -13.30 -24.83 -51.43
C GLN A 852 -12.91 -23.47 -50.76
N PRO A 853 -13.88 -22.63 -50.35
CA PRO A 853 -13.63 -21.37 -49.61
C PRO A 853 -13.31 -21.53 -48.10
N THR A 854 -12.95 -22.73 -47.63
CA THR A 854 -12.88 -23.11 -46.20
C THR A 854 -11.51 -23.57 -45.71
N MET A 855 -10.45 -23.44 -46.53
CA MET A 855 -9.09 -23.90 -46.21
C MET A 855 -8.21 -22.78 -45.62
N TYR A 856 -7.55 -23.07 -44.48
CA TYR A 856 -6.63 -22.16 -43.79
C TYR A 856 -5.24 -22.77 -43.66
N GLU A 857 -4.20 -21.95 -43.79
CA GLU A 857 -2.80 -22.30 -43.50
C GLU A 857 -2.42 -21.89 -42.08
N VAL A 858 -1.76 -22.79 -41.35
CA VAL A 858 -1.34 -22.58 -39.96
C VAL A 858 0.18 -22.79 -39.85
N TYR A 859 0.86 -21.85 -39.21
CA TYR A 859 2.30 -21.88 -38.96
C TYR A 859 2.61 -21.76 -37.47
N ILE A 860 3.50 -22.62 -36.95
CA ILE A 860 3.94 -22.59 -35.55
C ILE A 860 5.46 -22.43 -35.49
N THR A 861 5.96 -21.54 -34.64
CA THR A 861 7.39 -21.27 -34.45
C THR A 861 7.80 -21.36 -32.97
N ASN A 862 9.10 -21.53 -32.70
CA ASN A 862 9.66 -21.35 -31.34
C ASN A 862 10.06 -19.88 -31.09
N VAL A 863 10.46 -19.54 -29.86
CA VAL A 863 10.93 -18.19 -29.48
C VAL A 863 12.16 -17.66 -30.23
N MET A 864 12.86 -18.51 -31.00
CA MET A 864 13.96 -18.08 -31.87
C MET A 864 13.49 -17.86 -33.33
N GLY A 865 12.18 -17.94 -33.60
CA GLY A 865 11.60 -17.77 -34.93
C GLY A 865 11.79 -18.98 -35.85
N GLN A 866 12.22 -20.14 -35.35
CA GLN A 866 12.32 -21.37 -36.15
C GLN A 866 10.94 -22.02 -36.30
N LYS A 867 10.57 -22.32 -37.55
CA LYS A 867 9.32 -22.97 -37.92
C LYS A 867 9.34 -24.44 -37.51
N ILE A 868 8.43 -24.81 -36.61
CA ILE A 868 8.33 -26.18 -36.05
C ILE A 868 7.14 -26.95 -36.65
N TYR A 869 6.14 -26.25 -37.21
CA TYR A 869 5.02 -26.89 -37.93
C TYR A 869 4.44 -25.97 -39.02
N GLU A 870 3.98 -26.61 -40.11
CA GLU A 870 3.29 -26.00 -41.25
C GLU A 870 2.25 -26.99 -41.80
N GLY A 871 0.99 -26.56 -41.89
CA GLY A 871 -0.11 -27.42 -42.35
C GLY A 871 -1.37 -26.65 -42.77
N THR A 872 -2.38 -27.37 -43.26
CA THR A 872 -3.67 -26.81 -43.69
C THR A 872 -4.85 -27.47 -43.00
N ILE A 873 -5.92 -26.71 -42.74
CA ILE A 873 -7.16 -27.17 -42.08
C ILE A 873 -8.37 -26.78 -42.93
N ASP A 874 -9.30 -27.73 -43.15
CA ASP A 874 -10.57 -27.53 -43.88
C ASP A 874 -11.74 -27.38 -42.90
N LEU A 875 -12.46 -26.26 -42.94
CA LEU A 875 -13.58 -25.96 -42.04
C LEU A 875 -14.98 -26.13 -42.67
N LYS A 876 -15.13 -26.99 -43.69
CA LYS A 876 -16.39 -27.13 -44.42
C LYS A 876 -17.53 -27.79 -43.62
N GLU A 877 -18.71 -27.16 -43.66
CA GLU A 877 -20.02 -27.69 -43.19
C GLU A 877 -20.12 -28.17 -41.73
N GLN A 878 -19.55 -27.43 -40.77
CA GLN A 878 -19.75 -27.75 -39.35
C GLN A 878 -20.27 -26.54 -38.55
N SER A 879 -21.46 -26.71 -37.95
CA SER A 879 -21.98 -25.84 -36.88
C SER A 879 -21.77 -26.55 -35.54
N GLY A 880 -20.98 -25.96 -34.64
CA GLY A 880 -20.66 -26.55 -33.34
C GLY A 880 -19.24 -26.24 -32.85
N ILE A 881 -18.83 -26.94 -31.79
CA ILE A 881 -17.48 -26.94 -31.23
C ILE A 881 -16.64 -27.99 -31.98
N PHE A 882 -15.56 -27.56 -32.65
CA PHE A 882 -14.64 -28.48 -33.32
C PHE A 882 -13.37 -28.68 -32.49
N THR A 883 -12.90 -29.92 -32.37
CA THR A 883 -11.66 -30.30 -31.65
C THR A 883 -10.77 -31.13 -32.55
N GLU A 884 -9.57 -30.64 -32.85
CA GLU A 884 -8.54 -31.42 -33.56
C GLU A 884 -7.28 -31.54 -32.70
N ARG A 885 -6.71 -32.75 -32.69
CA ARG A 885 -5.59 -33.12 -31.82
C ARG A 885 -4.32 -33.19 -32.66
N PHE A 886 -3.35 -32.34 -32.36
CA PHE A 886 -2.07 -32.34 -33.06
C PHE A 886 -1.02 -33.16 -32.29
N PRO A 887 0.04 -33.64 -32.97
CA PRO A 887 1.20 -34.20 -32.28
C PRO A 887 1.75 -33.18 -31.27
N ALA A 888 2.17 -33.66 -30.10
CA ALA A 888 2.61 -32.86 -28.93
C ALA A 888 1.49 -32.29 -28.03
N GLY A 889 0.30 -32.86 -28.00
CA GLY A 889 -0.68 -32.60 -26.92
C GLY A 889 -1.54 -31.35 -27.09
N ILE A 890 -1.35 -30.61 -28.18
CA ILE A 890 -2.09 -29.37 -28.46
C ILE A 890 -3.51 -29.67 -28.97
N LEU A 891 -4.52 -29.06 -28.34
CA LEU A 891 -5.93 -29.13 -28.74
C LEU A 891 -6.42 -27.76 -29.23
N ILE A 892 -6.90 -27.71 -30.48
CA ILE A 892 -7.53 -26.51 -31.04
C ILE A 892 -9.04 -26.61 -30.87
N ILE A 893 -9.68 -25.59 -30.29
CA ILE A 893 -11.14 -25.50 -30.22
C ILE A 893 -11.64 -24.33 -31.07
N THR A 894 -12.42 -24.62 -32.10
CA THR A 894 -13.04 -23.59 -32.96
C THR A 894 -14.54 -23.54 -32.76
N LEU A 895 -15.08 -22.35 -32.47
CA LEU A 895 -16.51 -22.07 -32.41
C LEU A 895 -16.96 -21.39 -33.70
N ILE A 896 -17.96 -21.98 -34.36
CA ILE A 896 -18.55 -21.45 -35.60
C ILE A 896 -20.04 -21.15 -35.32
N ASN A 897 -20.43 -19.88 -35.41
CA ASN A 897 -21.83 -19.45 -35.37
C ASN A 897 -22.25 -18.87 -36.74
N ASN A 898 -23.47 -19.18 -37.17
CA ASN A 898 -23.98 -18.98 -38.54
C ASN A 898 -24.27 -17.52 -38.93
N ASN A 899 -23.43 -16.56 -38.53
CA ASN A 899 -23.20 -15.27 -39.18
C ASN A 899 -22.01 -14.59 -38.48
N GLU A 900 -20.87 -14.52 -39.19
CA GLU A 900 -19.71 -13.66 -38.95
C GLU A 900 -19.19 -13.51 -37.50
N LYS A 901 -18.58 -14.57 -36.97
CA LYS A 901 -17.41 -14.48 -36.07
C LYS A 901 -16.83 -15.88 -35.82
N HIS A 902 -15.57 -16.09 -36.19
CA HIS A 902 -14.82 -17.30 -35.87
C HIS A 902 -13.95 -16.99 -34.64
N THR A 903 -14.15 -17.71 -33.54
CA THR A 903 -13.27 -17.62 -32.35
C THR A 903 -12.59 -18.96 -32.15
N VAL A 904 -11.27 -18.98 -32.28
CA VAL A 904 -10.42 -20.13 -31.95
C VAL A 904 -9.90 -19.93 -30.53
N ARG A 905 -10.16 -20.88 -29.63
CA ARG A 905 -9.58 -20.92 -28.28
C ARG A 905 -8.72 -22.17 -28.11
N TRP A 906 -7.67 -22.05 -27.33
CA TRP A 906 -6.72 -23.14 -27.07
C TRP A 906 -6.73 -23.49 -25.58
N LEU A 907 -6.63 -24.78 -25.28
CA LEU A 907 -6.44 -25.33 -23.93
C LEU A 907 -5.15 -26.15 -23.93
N ASN A 908 -4.25 -25.87 -22.98
CA ASN A 908 -3.17 -26.81 -22.67
C ASN A 908 -3.75 -27.90 -21.75
N LEU A 909 -3.43 -29.17 -22.01
CA LEU A 909 -3.84 -30.31 -21.16
C LEU A 909 -2.70 -30.74 -20.26
#